data_AF-A0A838F2V6-F1
#
_entry.id   AF-A0A838F2V6-F1
#
_cell.length_a   1.000
_cell.length_b   1.000
_cell.length_c   1.000
_cell.angle_alpha   90.00
_cell.angle_beta   90.00
_cell.angle_gamma   90.00
#
_symmetry.space_group_name_H-M   'P 1'
#
loop_
_entity.id
_entity.type
_entity.pdbx_description
1 polymer ?
#
loop_
_entity_poly.entity_id
_entity_poly.type
_entity_poly.pdbx_seq_one_letter_code
_entity_poly.pdbx_strand_id
1 'polypeptide(L)'
;MFNQVLFTLILGTLTLTGYSQSTTLISATGDGGFESGTTFAANGWTEINGTQANEWFVGSGATGFTGTQCAYISSNGGVSNVYDVNSASVVHFYRDITFPVGQDQGTLTFSWKCNGESTYDFMKVYLVNTSTTPAAGVELLSGQIGTNYNLTNAFSTATIVFCGVAGTTKRLVFSWKNDATIGTQPPSVVDNISLVSSVNSLSCISFLGSGNVTVASLPYSSGSGTTQGTGNDITSANAVACGSTNYFTGEDKVWIFTPNVTGQITISLTSSGSYTGLMLYAGCPISTVCSGIPGACVGYTQSSTGNKSMCATVTAGQTYYLVLDSWSTPFNNSYSNLTIGAPVSASSFNDLPCNATPLTTGVNLSGDNSCASGTGEPSSPSCWYSGTLNTVWYSVVCPSSGQLRIQTLAGSLSNTQIALYSGSCSSLSTNASWCNDNIPSCGTSSYYNSELVVSGLTGGATYYIVVDGNGNATGTFDIQVTDASQPVVPAAGQDCVSTNSVCNQTISVGNPGYQAYGNICDFPGGGSNCLSTGERSSAWYEVSISSAGVLHFDIIPNDWPGTGTFSTDYDFAVWKTAGTGAVTCSQIAAGGTAGTPLRCNYNVYGVTGLSSNGNAPAGYPTAFNSSYETEITVAAGDKYMLVVSNFTNSTAGFTLSFDASSPINYTTPTQVIWSGGSNTNWTISANWGGCSAPGCSIDAVVAPSASNQPILSAGNYNCNNLTINAGATLTLQAGAVLNVCGNFYNYGSLVANASSAIAFIGTGTQNVYGSLVDADKLGGLIIDKTSGSVILNAPLDVSGDFITQNSTSVFNANGQYLRLAKNFTNSSGSTTFTGLINSTIEFNGIVNQSFTPGGTLTLYNVVMNQGVPSSLTLTGNNLSFSGILSLSSGRVTTGNYEVKATSNSPSAVTSGNINSYIDGNLRRTTAAIGSYDFPVGHYASGKGYQLANINFTNSNTANDLLARFDPYTVVPSALGLFDCGVSYDLPALNNGYWTITSTPSTSTGTYTATLFNTPGTYSNSGGASTWTVMKKPSSGTWVLEGTCAPSTVSQV
;
A
#
# COMPACT_ATOMS: atom_id res chain seq x y z
N MET A 1 48.03 -44.01 -33.15
CA MET A 1 48.64 -42.72 -33.52
C MET A 1 47.49 -41.74 -33.66
N PHE A 2 47.13 -41.01 -32.60
CA PHE A 2 47.55 -39.61 -32.30
C PHE A 2 47.20 -38.68 -33.49
N ASN A 3 46.29 -37.69 -33.39
CA ASN A 3 46.27 -36.59 -32.42
C ASN A 3 44.88 -35.96 -32.21
N GLN A 4 44.66 -35.47 -30.98
CA GLN A 4 43.56 -34.61 -30.53
C GLN A 4 43.65 -33.19 -31.11
N VAL A 5 42.50 -32.53 -31.34
CA VAL A 5 42.33 -31.09 -31.07
C VAL A 5 40.96 -30.87 -30.43
N LEU A 6 41.00 -30.30 -29.23
CA LEU A 6 39.92 -29.80 -28.39
C LEU A 6 39.30 -28.55 -29.04
N PHE A 7 37.96 -28.46 -29.15
CA PHE A 7 37.29 -27.18 -29.41
C PHE A 7 36.24 -26.90 -28.33
N THR A 8 36.57 -25.91 -27.53
CA THR A 8 35.79 -25.28 -26.47
C THR A 8 34.57 -24.57 -27.08
N LEU A 9 33.35 -24.89 -26.62
CA LEU A 9 32.13 -24.19 -27.01
C LEU A 9 32.00 -22.91 -26.17
N ILE A 10 32.40 -21.77 -26.74
CA ILE A 10 32.12 -20.44 -26.20
C ILE A 10 30.66 -20.11 -26.54
N LEU A 11 29.78 -20.09 -25.52
CA LEU A 11 28.47 -19.44 -25.62
C LEU A 11 28.69 -17.92 -25.71
N GLY A 12 28.89 -17.42 -26.93
CA GLY A 12 28.81 -16.00 -27.24
C GLY A 12 27.34 -15.59 -27.22
N THR A 13 26.99 -14.67 -26.32
CA THR A 13 25.76 -13.90 -26.36
C THR A 13 25.72 -13.11 -27.67
N LEU A 14 25.02 -13.67 -28.65
CA LEU A 14 24.67 -12.97 -29.88
C LEU A 14 23.56 -11.97 -29.51
N THR A 15 23.93 -10.71 -29.31
CA THR A 15 22.97 -9.60 -29.32
C THR A 15 22.37 -9.53 -30.72
N LEU A 16 21.18 -10.10 -30.88
CA LEU A 16 20.31 -9.83 -32.03
C LEU A 16 20.00 -8.33 -32.02
N THR A 17 20.64 -7.59 -32.93
CA THR A 17 20.12 -6.31 -33.38
C THR A 17 18.71 -6.56 -33.91
N GLY A 18 17.70 -6.06 -33.21
CA GLY A 18 16.30 -6.19 -33.60
C GLY A 18 16.07 -5.59 -34.98
N TYR A 19 15.98 -6.43 -35.99
CA TYR A 19 15.38 -6.05 -37.27
C TYR A 19 13.91 -5.74 -36.98
N SER A 20 13.43 -4.55 -37.37
CA SER A 20 12.00 -4.25 -37.36
C SER A 20 11.25 -5.31 -38.15
N GLN A 21 10.49 -6.15 -37.45
CA GLN A 21 9.69 -7.21 -38.07
C GLN A 21 8.40 -6.58 -38.61
N SER A 22 8.22 -6.59 -39.94
CA SER A 22 6.96 -6.28 -40.60
C SER A 22 6.41 -7.51 -41.31
N THR A 23 5.09 -7.56 -41.50
CA THR A 23 4.39 -8.68 -42.12
C THR A 23 3.32 -8.14 -43.06
N THR A 24 3.40 -8.51 -44.33
CA THR A 24 2.36 -8.19 -45.31
C THR A 24 1.17 -9.13 -45.10
N LEU A 25 0.04 -8.58 -44.67
CA LEU A 25 -1.22 -9.28 -44.41
C LEU A 25 -2.16 -9.27 -45.62
N ILE A 26 -2.08 -8.25 -46.47
CA ILE A 26 -2.73 -8.19 -47.78
C ILE A 26 -1.69 -7.66 -48.77
N SER A 27 -1.53 -8.35 -49.90
CA SER A 27 -0.60 -7.91 -50.96
C SER A 27 -1.36 -7.14 -52.04
N ALA A 28 -0.84 -5.97 -52.41
CA ALA A 28 -1.36 -5.18 -53.53
C ALA A 28 -1.31 -5.92 -54.87
N THR A 29 -0.38 -6.86 -55.06
CA THR A 29 -0.26 -7.64 -56.31
C THR A 29 -0.92 -9.03 -56.23
N GLY A 30 -1.51 -9.38 -55.10
CA GLY A 30 -2.21 -10.64 -54.86
C GLY A 30 -3.69 -10.40 -54.54
N ASP A 31 -4.13 -10.83 -53.37
CA ASP A 31 -5.50 -10.70 -52.85
C ASP A 31 -6.09 -9.28 -52.94
N GLY A 32 -5.26 -8.23 -52.85
CA GLY A 32 -5.70 -6.84 -52.93
C GLY A 32 -5.62 -6.20 -54.32
N GLY A 33 -5.02 -6.89 -55.29
CA GLY A 33 -4.94 -6.45 -56.70
C GLY A 33 -6.02 -7.08 -57.59
N PHE A 34 -6.85 -7.96 -57.04
CA PHE A 34 -8.01 -8.55 -57.71
C PHE A 34 -7.73 -9.38 -58.98
N GLU A 35 -6.48 -9.79 -59.21
CA GLU A 35 -6.09 -10.54 -60.42
C GLU A 35 -6.21 -12.07 -60.29
N SER A 36 -6.59 -12.60 -59.12
CA SER A 36 -6.65 -14.05 -58.88
C SER A 36 -7.93 -14.71 -59.42
N GLY A 37 -8.91 -13.92 -59.87
CA GLY A 37 -10.15 -14.36 -60.51
C GLY A 37 -11.22 -13.27 -60.49
N THR A 38 -12.34 -13.52 -61.18
CA THR A 38 -13.40 -12.52 -61.40
C THR A 38 -14.45 -12.45 -60.28
N THR A 39 -14.12 -12.90 -59.06
CA THR A 39 -15.04 -12.86 -57.90
C THR A 39 -14.29 -12.41 -56.65
N PHE A 40 -14.99 -11.81 -55.68
CA PHE A 40 -14.37 -11.45 -54.40
C PHE A 40 -13.83 -12.69 -53.67
N ALA A 41 -14.57 -13.79 -53.64
CA ALA A 41 -14.13 -15.05 -53.04
C ALA A 41 -12.82 -15.59 -53.64
N ALA A 42 -12.63 -15.48 -54.97
CA ALA A 42 -11.38 -15.90 -55.63
C ALA A 42 -10.16 -15.06 -55.22
N ASN A 43 -10.38 -13.84 -54.73
CA ASN A 43 -9.35 -12.95 -54.20
C ASN A 43 -9.36 -12.93 -52.65
N GLY A 44 -10.10 -13.85 -52.02
CA GLY A 44 -10.19 -14.02 -50.57
C GLY A 44 -10.91 -12.90 -49.83
N TRP A 45 -11.88 -12.27 -50.48
CA TRP A 45 -12.81 -11.30 -49.89
C TRP A 45 -14.22 -11.87 -49.84
N THR A 46 -15.07 -11.31 -48.99
CA THR A 46 -16.50 -11.63 -48.90
C THR A 46 -17.31 -10.41 -49.30
N GLU A 47 -18.13 -10.54 -50.34
CA GLU A 47 -19.04 -9.52 -50.82
C GLU A 47 -20.41 -9.57 -50.12
N ILE A 48 -20.99 -8.39 -49.87
CA ILE A 48 -22.30 -8.20 -49.25
C ILE A 48 -23.08 -7.17 -50.10
N ASN A 49 -23.61 -7.66 -51.22
CA ASN A 49 -24.44 -6.86 -52.14
C ASN A 49 -25.94 -6.99 -51.85
N GLY A 50 -26.39 -8.16 -51.41
CA GLY A 50 -27.81 -8.43 -51.13
C GLY A 50 -28.66 -8.31 -52.41
N THR A 51 -29.70 -7.48 -52.37
CA THR A 51 -30.55 -7.14 -53.52
C THR A 51 -30.51 -5.64 -53.82
N GLN A 52 -29.40 -4.97 -53.50
CA GLN A 52 -29.22 -3.53 -53.69
C GLN A 52 -29.06 -3.23 -55.20
N ALA A 53 -29.41 -2.01 -55.61
CA ALA A 53 -29.34 -1.63 -57.03
C ALA A 53 -27.92 -1.39 -57.53
N ASN A 54 -27.03 -0.93 -56.63
CA ASN A 54 -25.63 -0.63 -56.92
C ASN A 54 -24.74 -1.57 -56.11
N GLU A 55 -24.02 -2.45 -56.79
CA GLU A 55 -23.35 -3.60 -56.18
C GLU A 55 -21.84 -3.56 -56.46
N TRP A 56 -21.06 -4.16 -55.55
CA TRP A 56 -19.62 -4.38 -55.77
C TRP A 56 -19.39 -5.55 -56.73
N PHE A 57 -18.51 -5.35 -57.71
CA PHE A 57 -18.03 -6.39 -58.64
C PHE A 57 -16.50 -6.43 -58.67
N VAL A 58 -15.96 -7.60 -58.98
CA VAL A 58 -14.57 -7.78 -59.37
C VAL A 58 -14.50 -8.11 -60.86
N GLY A 59 -13.69 -7.39 -61.62
CA GLY A 59 -13.47 -7.69 -63.03
C GLY A 59 -13.03 -6.49 -63.86
N SER A 60 -13.14 -6.62 -65.19
CA SER A 60 -12.64 -5.64 -66.17
C SER A 60 -13.69 -4.62 -66.65
N GLY A 61 -14.88 -4.58 -66.03
CA GLY A 61 -15.90 -3.55 -66.30
C GLY A 61 -15.49 -2.14 -65.82
N ALA A 62 -14.39 -2.03 -65.07
CA ALA A 62 -13.69 -0.79 -64.77
C ALA A 62 -12.20 -0.94 -65.08
N THR A 63 -11.53 0.15 -65.46
CA THR A 63 -10.07 0.16 -65.56
C THR A 63 -9.47 0.22 -64.17
N GLY A 64 -8.78 -0.87 -63.77
CA GLY A 64 -7.97 -0.95 -62.55
C GLY A 64 -6.76 -0.02 -62.58
N PHE A 65 -6.11 0.15 -61.43
CA PHE A 65 -4.90 0.95 -61.30
C PHE A 65 -3.68 0.19 -61.85
N THR A 66 -3.60 -1.11 -61.61
CA THR A 66 -2.60 -2.01 -62.23
C THR A 66 -3.26 -3.32 -62.62
N GLY A 67 -2.91 -3.86 -63.80
CA GLY A 67 -3.55 -5.07 -64.30
C GLY A 67 -4.85 -4.78 -65.07
N THR A 68 -5.73 -5.77 -65.16
CA THR A 68 -6.98 -5.72 -65.95
C THR A 68 -8.25 -5.84 -65.11
N GLN A 69 -8.14 -6.21 -63.83
CA GLN A 69 -9.25 -6.41 -62.91
C GLN A 69 -9.14 -5.44 -61.72
N CYS A 70 -10.26 -5.07 -61.12
CA CYS A 70 -10.32 -4.29 -59.88
C CYS A 70 -11.68 -4.50 -59.21
N ALA A 71 -11.84 -4.02 -57.97
CA ALA A 71 -13.14 -3.95 -57.31
C ALA A 71 -13.82 -2.62 -57.65
N TYR A 72 -15.08 -2.65 -58.10
CA TYR A 72 -15.80 -1.43 -58.48
C TYR A 72 -17.31 -1.57 -58.28
N ILE A 73 -17.99 -0.42 -58.18
CA ILE A 73 -19.45 -0.38 -58.11
C ILE A 73 -20.06 -0.40 -59.51
N SER A 74 -21.12 -1.20 -59.67
CA SER A 74 -21.90 -1.32 -60.90
C SER A 74 -23.40 -1.50 -60.61
N SER A 75 -24.25 -0.92 -61.46
CA SER A 75 -25.71 -1.11 -61.46
C SER A 75 -26.22 -2.01 -62.60
N ASN A 76 -25.33 -2.55 -63.43
CA ASN A 76 -25.70 -3.34 -64.62
C ASN A 76 -25.07 -4.74 -64.62
N GLY A 77 -24.91 -5.34 -63.44
CA GLY A 77 -24.40 -6.70 -63.30
C GLY A 77 -22.90 -6.82 -63.57
N GLY A 78 -22.12 -5.75 -63.33
CA GLY A 78 -20.67 -5.76 -63.53
C GLY A 78 -20.24 -5.60 -64.99
N VAL A 79 -21.09 -5.04 -65.86
CA VAL A 79 -20.71 -4.77 -67.25
C VAL A 79 -19.88 -3.49 -67.34
N SER A 80 -20.24 -2.45 -66.58
CA SER A 80 -19.47 -1.20 -66.53
C SER A 80 -19.51 -0.52 -65.15
N ASN A 81 -18.51 0.32 -64.88
CA ASN A 81 -18.40 1.15 -63.68
C ASN A 81 -19.34 2.36 -63.70
N VAL A 82 -20.62 2.07 -63.48
CA VAL A 82 -21.73 3.03 -63.41
C VAL A 82 -22.66 2.62 -62.27
N TYR A 83 -23.25 3.57 -61.55
CA TYR A 83 -24.30 3.30 -60.56
C TYR A 83 -25.63 3.96 -60.98
N ASP A 84 -26.76 3.43 -60.52
CA ASP A 84 -28.07 4.05 -60.62
C ASP A 84 -28.21 5.14 -59.55
N VAL A 85 -28.17 6.38 -60.01
CA VAL A 85 -28.30 7.60 -59.20
C VAL A 85 -29.71 7.81 -58.64
N ASN A 86 -30.70 7.04 -59.09
CA ASN A 86 -32.09 7.13 -58.59
C ASN A 86 -32.42 6.04 -57.57
N SER A 87 -31.45 5.20 -57.22
CA SER A 87 -31.63 4.08 -56.29
C SER A 87 -30.55 4.12 -55.21
N ALA A 88 -30.96 4.35 -53.96
CA ALA A 88 -30.05 4.31 -52.82
C ALA A 88 -29.46 2.92 -52.65
N SER A 89 -28.19 2.83 -52.27
CA SER A 89 -27.55 1.55 -51.95
C SER A 89 -26.51 1.71 -50.85
N VAL A 90 -26.42 0.68 -50.00
CA VAL A 90 -25.27 0.49 -49.10
C VAL A 90 -24.78 -0.95 -49.28
N VAL A 91 -23.58 -1.09 -49.82
CA VAL A 91 -22.98 -2.40 -50.13
C VAL A 91 -21.55 -2.47 -49.61
N HIS A 92 -21.12 -3.67 -49.24
CA HIS A 92 -19.84 -3.89 -48.58
C HIS A 92 -19.07 -5.02 -49.23
N PHE A 93 -17.75 -4.99 -49.12
CA PHE A 93 -16.94 -6.20 -49.15
C PHE A 93 -15.93 -6.16 -48.00
N TYR A 94 -15.57 -7.31 -47.47
CA TYR A 94 -14.69 -7.37 -46.29
C TYR A 94 -13.78 -8.60 -46.28
N ARG A 95 -12.76 -8.53 -45.42
CA ARG A 95 -11.91 -9.67 -45.07
C ARG A 95 -11.55 -9.63 -43.59
N ASP A 96 -11.50 -10.81 -42.98
CA ASP A 96 -10.98 -10.97 -41.62
C ASP A 96 -9.45 -11.12 -41.67
N ILE A 97 -8.75 -10.28 -40.90
CA ILE A 97 -7.30 -10.14 -40.86
C ILE A 97 -6.81 -10.48 -39.46
N THR A 98 -5.89 -11.45 -39.37
CA THR A 98 -5.22 -11.79 -38.11
C THR A 98 -3.88 -11.09 -38.05
N PHE A 99 -3.68 -10.27 -37.03
CA PHE A 99 -2.44 -9.53 -36.80
C PHE A 99 -1.49 -10.34 -35.91
N PRO A 100 -0.19 -10.43 -36.26
CA PRO A 100 0.78 -11.15 -35.44
C PRO A 100 0.89 -10.60 -34.01
N VAL A 101 1.17 -11.48 -33.06
CA VAL A 101 1.52 -11.08 -31.69
C VAL A 101 2.79 -10.21 -31.73
N GLY A 102 2.76 -9.07 -31.05
CA GLY A 102 3.89 -8.13 -31.00
C GLY A 102 3.94 -7.10 -32.14
N GLN A 103 3.12 -7.23 -33.18
CA GLN A 103 3.01 -6.23 -34.26
C GLN A 103 1.75 -5.40 -34.09
N ASP A 104 1.87 -4.32 -33.31
CA ASP A 104 0.71 -3.52 -32.90
C ASP A 104 0.34 -2.39 -33.87
N GLN A 105 1.11 -2.17 -34.95
CA GLN A 105 0.82 -1.17 -35.97
C GLN A 105 0.37 -1.85 -37.27
N GLY A 106 -0.67 -1.31 -37.91
CA GLY A 106 -1.09 -1.66 -39.27
C GLY A 106 -1.01 -0.43 -40.19
N THR A 107 -0.45 -0.61 -41.38
CA THR A 107 -0.44 0.37 -42.47
C THR A 107 -1.24 -0.17 -43.64
N LEU A 108 -2.42 0.40 -43.87
CA LEU A 108 -3.29 0.10 -45.01
C LEU A 108 -3.04 1.13 -46.12
N THR A 109 -2.69 0.63 -47.30
CA THR A 109 -2.61 1.42 -48.53
C THR A 109 -3.55 0.85 -49.57
N PHE A 110 -4.18 1.70 -50.38
CA PHE A 110 -4.98 1.26 -51.52
C PHE A 110 -5.10 2.36 -52.56
N SER A 111 -5.24 1.97 -53.81
CA SER A 111 -5.49 2.87 -54.94
C SER A 111 -7.00 2.97 -55.17
N TRP A 112 -7.51 4.18 -55.25
CA TRP A 112 -8.94 4.41 -55.44
C TRP A 112 -9.22 5.58 -56.38
N LYS A 113 -10.41 5.57 -56.99
CA LYS A 113 -11.05 6.73 -57.62
C LYS A 113 -12.55 6.63 -57.40
N CYS A 114 -13.19 7.76 -57.19
CA CYS A 114 -14.64 7.87 -57.03
C CYS A 114 -15.05 9.30 -57.30
N ASN A 115 -15.95 9.55 -58.24
CA ASN A 115 -16.46 10.88 -58.55
C ASN A 115 -17.85 11.14 -57.94
N GLY A 116 -18.27 10.31 -56.99
CA GLY A 116 -19.53 10.47 -56.26
C GLY A 116 -19.61 11.82 -55.52
N GLU A 117 -20.83 12.25 -55.24
CA GLU A 117 -21.16 13.52 -54.60
C GLU A 117 -20.55 13.69 -53.20
N SER A 118 -20.31 14.94 -52.80
CA SER A 118 -19.55 15.28 -51.59
C SER A 118 -20.09 14.65 -50.29
N THR A 119 -21.41 14.51 -50.17
CA THR A 119 -22.08 14.23 -48.89
C THR A 119 -22.92 12.95 -48.90
N TYR A 120 -23.26 12.41 -50.06
CA TYR A 120 -24.23 11.31 -50.18
C TYR A 120 -23.67 10.08 -50.88
N ASP A 121 -22.71 10.26 -51.81
CA ASP A 121 -22.16 9.17 -52.63
C ASP A 121 -20.64 9.05 -52.45
N PHE A 122 -20.23 8.10 -51.61
CA PHE A 122 -18.82 7.93 -51.29
C PHE A 122 -18.51 6.50 -50.86
N MET A 123 -17.21 6.18 -50.87
CA MET A 123 -16.70 5.01 -50.20
C MET A 123 -16.17 5.38 -48.80
N LYS A 124 -16.34 4.46 -47.85
CA LYS A 124 -15.70 4.48 -46.52
C LYS A 124 -14.96 3.17 -46.27
N VAL A 125 -13.93 3.23 -45.43
CA VAL A 125 -13.17 2.07 -44.99
C VAL A 125 -13.34 1.91 -43.48
N TYR A 126 -13.54 0.69 -43.00
CA TYR A 126 -13.72 0.39 -41.58
C TYR A 126 -12.79 -0.73 -41.13
N LEU A 127 -12.37 -0.66 -39.87
CA LEU A 127 -11.72 -1.75 -39.15
C LEU A 127 -12.49 -2.04 -37.87
N VAL A 128 -13.22 -3.16 -37.85
CA VAL A 128 -14.14 -3.53 -36.77
C VAL A 128 -13.79 -4.88 -36.15
N ASN A 129 -14.38 -5.20 -35.00
CA ASN A 129 -14.27 -6.56 -34.44
C ASN A 129 -15.05 -7.56 -35.33
N THR A 130 -14.61 -8.82 -35.36
CA THR A 130 -15.26 -9.88 -36.16
C THR A 130 -16.71 -10.18 -35.72
N SER A 131 -17.10 -9.74 -34.52
CA SER A 131 -18.49 -9.75 -34.04
C SER A 131 -19.42 -8.79 -34.80
N THR A 132 -18.86 -7.80 -35.50
CA THR A 132 -19.62 -6.88 -36.36
C THR A 132 -19.73 -7.47 -37.76
N THR A 133 -20.93 -7.88 -38.15
CA THR A 133 -21.21 -8.44 -39.49
C THR A 133 -21.89 -7.39 -40.36
N PRO A 134 -21.23 -6.90 -41.44
CA PRO A 134 -21.86 -5.98 -42.39
C PRO A 134 -23.09 -6.62 -43.04
N ALA A 135 -24.14 -5.82 -43.27
CA ALA A 135 -25.35 -6.23 -43.97
C ALA A 135 -25.66 -5.24 -45.10
N ALA A 136 -26.13 -5.76 -46.24
CA ALA A 136 -26.53 -4.93 -47.37
C ALA A 136 -27.71 -4.03 -46.99
N GLY A 137 -27.68 -2.78 -47.42
CA GLY A 137 -28.67 -1.75 -47.07
C GLY A 137 -28.49 -1.12 -45.68
N VAL A 138 -27.47 -1.52 -44.91
CA VAL A 138 -27.21 -1.00 -43.55
C VAL A 138 -25.82 -0.35 -43.49
N GLU A 139 -25.77 0.93 -43.10
CA GLU A 139 -24.51 1.67 -42.90
C GLU A 139 -23.85 1.28 -41.57
N LEU A 140 -22.52 1.12 -41.57
CA LEU A 140 -21.75 0.95 -40.35
C LEU A 140 -21.54 2.32 -39.68
N LEU A 141 -21.93 2.45 -38.42
CA LEU A 141 -21.91 3.74 -37.71
C LEU A 141 -20.62 4.02 -36.94
N SER A 142 -19.76 3.01 -36.76
CA SER A 142 -18.55 3.11 -35.93
C SER A 142 -17.40 2.27 -36.51
N GLY A 143 -16.17 2.63 -36.17
CA GLY A 143 -14.96 1.90 -36.62
C GLY A 143 -14.45 2.32 -38.00
N GLN A 144 -14.88 3.50 -38.50
CA GLN A 144 -14.33 4.07 -39.73
C GLN A 144 -12.84 4.38 -39.51
N ILE A 145 -12.03 4.04 -40.49
CA ILE A 145 -10.63 4.43 -40.60
C ILE A 145 -10.44 5.25 -41.87
N GLY A 146 -9.59 6.28 -41.83
CA GLY A 146 -9.44 7.22 -42.94
C GLY A 146 -10.61 8.22 -43.06
N THR A 147 -10.89 8.67 -44.28
CA THR A 147 -11.93 9.70 -44.57
C THR A 147 -13.05 9.13 -45.44
N ASN A 148 -13.96 9.99 -45.91
CA ASN A 148 -14.81 9.64 -47.05
C ASN A 148 -13.98 9.76 -48.33
N TYR A 149 -14.20 8.84 -49.28
CA TYR A 149 -13.47 8.73 -50.53
C TYR A 149 -14.43 8.98 -51.71
N ASN A 150 -14.38 10.21 -52.25
CA ASN A 150 -15.25 10.73 -53.32
C ASN A 150 -14.61 11.96 -54.01
N LEU A 151 -15.31 12.57 -55.00
CA LEU A 151 -14.89 13.76 -55.76
C LEU A 151 -13.51 13.67 -56.46
N THR A 152 -13.00 12.46 -56.68
CA THR A 152 -11.66 12.22 -57.24
C THR A 152 -11.77 11.22 -58.40
N ASN A 153 -11.80 11.72 -59.64
CA ASN A 153 -11.94 10.88 -60.84
C ASN A 153 -10.61 10.34 -61.40
N ALA A 154 -9.48 10.80 -60.87
CA ALA A 154 -8.15 10.24 -61.14
C ALA A 154 -7.75 9.28 -60.01
N PHE A 155 -7.06 8.19 -60.33
CA PHE A 155 -6.58 7.29 -59.28
C PHE A 155 -5.65 8.03 -58.31
N SER A 156 -5.91 7.85 -57.02
CA SER A 156 -5.10 8.35 -55.92
C SER A 156 -4.81 7.20 -54.95
N THR A 157 -3.67 7.26 -54.27
CA THR A 157 -3.32 6.29 -53.23
C THR A 157 -3.68 6.87 -51.86
N ALA A 158 -4.50 6.14 -51.11
CA ALA A 158 -4.74 6.42 -49.69
C ALA A 158 -3.75 5.61 -48.84
N THR A 159 -3.24 6.22 -47.77
CA THR A 159 -2.43 5.55 -46.75
C THR A 159 -3.04 5.84 -45.38
N ILE A 160 -3.35 4.78 -44.63
CA ILE A 160 -3.94 4.83 -43.29
C ILE A 160 -3.05 4.03 -42.35
N VAL A 161 -2.68 4.62 -41.21
CA VAL A 161 -1.93 3.94 -40.14
C VAL A 161 -2.84 3.83 -38.91
N PHE A 162 -2.87 2.66 -38.27
CA PHE A 162 -3.66 2.38 -37.07
C PHE A 162 -2.92 1.43 -36.12
N CYS A 163 -3.30 1.40 -34.84
CA CYS A 163 -2.66 0.56 -33.81
C CYS A 163 -3.67 -0.22 -32.94
N GLY A 164 -3.20 -0.97 -31.93
CA GLY A 164 -4.06 -1.71 -30.98
C GLY A 164 -4.62 -3.02 -31.54
N VAL A 165 -3.85 -3.66 -32.42
CA VAL A 165 -4.27 -4.85 -33.18
C VAL A 165 -3.42 -6.08 -32.88
N ALA A 166 -2.31 -5.95 -32.15
CA ALA A 166 -1.38 -7.06 -31.91
C ALA A 166 -2.08 -8.31 -31.34
N GLY A 167 -1.88 -9.45 -31.99
CA GLY A 167 -2.47 -10.73 -31.57
C GLY A 167 -3.99 -10.82 -31.69
N THR A 168 -4.64 -9.87 -32.37
CA THR A 168 -6.10 -9.87 -32.59
C THR A 168 -6.47 -10.20 -34.03
N THR A 169 -7.71 -10.64 -34.23
CA THR A 169 -8.34 -10.73 -35.56
C THR A 169 -9.37 -9.62 -35.71
N LYS A 170 -9.24 -8.79 -36.75
CA LYS A 170 -10.16 -7.69 -37.07
C LYS A 170 -10.76 -7.89 -38.47
N ARG A 171 -11.87 -7.21 -38.74
CA ARG A 171 -12.55 -7.21 -40.03
C ARG A 171 -12.30 -5.88 -40.75
N LEU A 172 -11.62 -5.92 -41.88
CA LEU A 172 -11.42 -4.78 -42.78
C LEU A 172 -12.56 -4.72 -43.79
N VAL A 173 -13.34 -3.63 -43.79
CA VAL A 173 -14.52 -3.46 -44.63
C VAL A 173 -14.35 -2.25 -45.54
N PHE A 174 -14.62 -2.43 -46.82
CA PHE A 174 -14.82 -1.34 -47.77
C PHE A 174 -16.32 -1.23 -48.06
N SER A 175 -16.87 -0.04 -47.87
CA SER A 175 -18.31 0.21 -47.95
C SER A 175 -18.58 1.31 -48.95
N TRP A 176 -19.49 1.06 -49.88
CA TRP A 176 -20.06 2.08 -50.75
C TRP A 176 -21.43 2.47 -50.22
N LYS A 177 -21.69 3.78 -50.22
CA LYS A 177 -23.00 4.35 -49.96
C LYS A 177 -23.31 5.34 -51.08
N ASN A 178 -24.53 5.28 -51.60
CA ASN A 178 -25.13 6.34 -52.39
C ASN A 178 -26.59 6.54 -51.99
N ASP A 179 -27.11 7.74 -52.23
CA ASP A 179 -28.53 8.02 -52.05
C ASP A 179 -29.34 7.84 -53.35
N ALA A 180 -30.62 8.23 -53.36
CA ALA A 180 -31.53 8.04 -54.48
C ALA A 180 -31.80 9.35 -55.26
N THR A 181 -30.98 10.40 -55.09
CA THR A 181 -31.28 11.73 -55.65
C THR A 181 -30.05 12.32 -56.30
N ILE A 182 -30.06 12.43 -57.64
CA ILE A 182 -28.95 12.97 -58.45
C ILE A 182 -27.61 12.28 -58.16
N GLY A 183 -26.57 12.56 -58.93
CA GLY A 183 -25.32 11.82 -58.77
C GLY A 183 -24.34 12.06 -59.90
N THR A 184 -23.06 11.85 -59.61
CA THR A 184 -21.97 12.09 -60.55
C THR A 184 -21.20 10.80 -60.80
N GLN A 185 -21.07 10.41 -62.07
CA GLN A 185 -20.32 9.22 -62.48
C GLN A 185 -18.81 9.52 -62.57
N PRO A 186 -17.94 8.51 -62.43
CA PRO A 186 -18.22 7.12 -62.04
C PRO A 186 -18.22 6.89 -60.50
N PRO A 187 -18.83 5.77 -60.02
CA PRO A 187 -18.81 5.40 -58.61
C PRO A 187 -17.46 4.77 -58.23
N SER A 188 -17.31 4.37 -56.97
CA SER A 188 -16.01 3.94 -56.43
C SER A 188 -15.39 2.76 -57.18
N VAL A 189 -14.08 2.86 -57.42
CA VAL A 189 -13.17 1.81 -57.88
C VAL A 189 -12.03 1.72 -56.88
N VAL A 190 -11.67 0.51 -56.47
CA VAL A 190 -10.60 0.19 -55.53
C VAL A 190 -9.70 -0.89 -56.13
N ASP A 191 -8.41 -0.69 -56.00
CA ASP A 191 -7.38 -1.60 -56.47
C ASP A 191 -6.13 -1.50 -55.58
N ASN A 192 -5.21 -2.46 -55.69
CA ASN A 192 -3.94 -2.49 -54.95
C ASN A 192 -4.07 -2.31 -53.44
N ILE A 193 -5.03 -2.99 -52.82
CA ILE A 193 -5.15 -3.02 -51.36
C ILE A 193 -3.91 -3.73 -50.77
N SER A 194 -3.15 -3.04 -49.97
CA SER A 194 -2.00 -3.57 -49.25
C SER A 194 -2.14 -3.26 -47.77
N LEU A 195 -1.96 -4.27 -46.93
CA LEU A 195 -1.95 -4.12 -45.49
C LEU A 195 -0.68 -4.73 -44.94
N VAL A 196 0.14 -3.91 -44.30
CA VAL A 196 1.38 -4.35 -43.64
C VAL A 196 1.25 -4.11 -42.15
N SER A 197 1.43 -5.14 -41.33
CA SER A 197 1.61 -4.99 -39.89
C SER A 197 3.09 -4.87 -39.53
N SER A 198 3.40 -4.18 -38.44
CA SER A 198 4.77 -4.00 -37.96
C SER A 198 4.81 -3.84 -36.44
N VAL A 199 5.99 -4.08 -35.87
CA VAL A 199 6.29 -3.61 -34.51
C VAL A 199 6.16 -2.08 -34.46
N ASN A 200 5.50 -1.56 -33.43
CA ASN A 200 5.27 -0.13 -33.30
C ASN A 200 6.62 0.61 -33.09
N SER A 201 7.07 1.38 -34.08
CA SER A 201 8.30 2.19 -34.01
C SER A 201 8.06 3.63 -33.54
N LEU A 202 6.81 4.01 -33.23
CA LEU A 202 6.42 5.33 -32.73
C LEU A 202 5.74 5.15 -31.37
N SER A 203 6.54 4.78 -30.37
CA SER A 203 6.07 4.73 -28.97
C SER A 203 5.85 6.16 -28.47
N CYS A 204 4.82 6.39 -27.64
CA CYS A 204 4.55 7.69 -27.02
C CYS A 204 5.81 8.39 -26.46
N ILE A 205 6.75 7.60 -25.92
CA ILE A 205 8.01 8.06 -25.35
C ILE A 205 8.85 8.93 -26.30
N SER A 206 8.74 8.75 -27.63
CA SER A 206 9.49 9.53 -28.61
C SER A 206 9.03 10.99 -28.71
N PHE A 207 7.88 11.32 -28.13
CA PHE A 207 7.29 12.66 -28.15
C PHE A 207 7.29 13.34 -26.77
N LEU A 208 7.82 12.69 -25.73
CA LEU A 208 7.87 13.22 -24.35
C LEU A 208 9.21 13.86 -23.98
N GLY A 209 10.09 14.06 -24.97
CA GLY A 209 11.42 14.61 -24.76
C GLY A 209 12.32 13.79 -23.84
N SER A 210 13.34 14.46 -23.29
CA SER A 210 14.33 13.84 -22.39
C SER A 210 13.87 13.75 -20.93
N GLY A 211 12.76 14.43 -20.59
CA GLY A 211 12.19 14.52 -19.24
C GLY A 211 11.38 13.31 -18.77
N ASN A 212 11.43 12.16 -19.46
CA ASN A 212 10.61 11.00 -19.12
C ASN A 212 11.33 9.96 -18.26
N VAL A 213 10.59 9.30 -17.37
CA VAL A 213 11.07 8.26 -16.45
C VAL A 213 10.11 7.07 -16.50
N THR A 214 10.64 5.88 -16.80
CA THR A 214 9.87 4.63 -16.67
C THR A 214 9.93 4.14 -15.23
N VAL A 215 8.78 4.00 -14.59
CA VAL A 215 8.63 3.51 -13.22
C VAL A 215 8.44 1.99 -13.26
N ALA A 216 9.40 1.26 -12.70
CA ALA A 216 9.43 -0.22 -12.78
C ALA A 216 8.33 -0.90 -11.95
N SER A 217 7.95 -0.31 -10.81
CA SER A 217 6.92 -0.84 -9.91
C SER A 217 6.36 0.26 -9.02
N LEU A 218 5.12 0.08 -8.57
CA LEU A 218 4.52 0.87 -7.51
C LEU A 218 4.58 0.10 -6.18
N PRO A 219 4.77 0.78 -5.02
CA PRO A 219 4.87 2.23 -4.86
C PRO A 219 6.21 2.77 -5.39
N TYR A 220 6.25 4.05 -5.74
CA TYR A 220 7.40 4.73 -6.31
C TYR A 220 7.69 6.05 -5.58
N SER A 221 8.98 6.39 -5.45
CA SER A 221 9.46 7.67 -4.94
C SER A 221 10.60 8.14 -5.83
N SER A 222 10.54 9.37 -6.32
CA SER A 222 11.56 9.92 -7.21
C SER A 222 12.78 10.48 -6.48
N GLY A 223 12.64 10.84 -5.21
CA GLY A 223 13.62 11.68 -4.51
C GLY A 223 13.65 13.12 -5.04
N SER A 224 14.69 13.87 -4.71
CA SER A 224 14.81 15.26 -5.14
C SER A 224 15.09 15.36 -6.64
N GLY A 225 14.50 16.34 -7.32
CA GLY A 225 14.71 16.58 -8.74
C GLY A 225 14.22 17.95 -9.20
N THR A 226 14.33 18.18 -10.50
CA THR A 226 13.84 19.39 -11.16
C THR A 226 13.30 19.06 -12.55
N THR A 227 12.42 19.92 -13.08
CA THR A 227 12.06 19.97 -14.51
C THR A 227 13.02 20.84 -15.33
N GLN A 228 13.98 21.51 -14.70
CA GLN A 228 14.96 22.32 -15.45
C GLN A 228 15.84 21.44 -16.35
N GLY A 229 15.97 21.85 -17.61
CA GLY A 229 16.77 21.19 -18.65
C GLY A 229 16.10 19.97 -19.30
N THR A 230 14.82 19.72 -19.06
CA THR A 230 14.10 18.56 -19.62
C THR A 230 13.41 18.84 -20.95
N GLY A 231 13.14 20.12 -21.25
CA GLY A 231 12.40 20.57 -22.44
C GLY A 231 10.90 20.73 -22.21
N ASN A 232 10.26 21.58 -23.03
CA ASN A 232 8.79 21.72 -23.10
C ASN A 232 8.31 20.98 -24.35
N ASP A 233 7.96 19.72 -24.17
CA ASP A 233 7.57 18.77 -25.22
C ASP A 233 6.05 18.53 -25.22
N ILE A 234 5.37 18.79 -24.09
CA ILE A 234 3.94 18.62 -23.88
C ILE A 234 3.28 20.00 -23.79
N THR A 235 2.76 20.46 -24.92
CA THR A 235 2.11 21.76 -25.06
C THR A 235 0.60 21.61 -25.24
N SER A 236 -0.14 22.70 -25.03
CA SER A 236 -1.58 22.72 -25.32
C SER A 236 -1.92 22.48 -26.80
N ALA A 237 -0.94 22.52 -27.71
CA ALA A 237 -1.12 22.29 -29.14
C ALA A 237 -0.99 20.82 -29.55
N ASN A 238 -0.24 20.02 -28.79
CA ASN A 238 0.06 18.62 -29.13
C ASN A 238 -0.40 17.63 -28.05
N ALA A 239 -0.95 18.09 -26.93
CA ALA A 239 -1.44 17.24 -25.84
C ALA A 239 -2.96 17.33 -25.66
N VAL A 240 -3.51 16.30 -25.03
CA VAL A 240 -4.90 16.29 -24.55
C VAL A 240 -5.00 17.22 -23.35
N ALA A 241 -5.94 18.18 -23.40
CA ALA A 241 -6.14 19.09 -22.27
C ALA A 241 -6.59 18.32 -21.01
N CYS A 242 -5.87 18.50 -19.91
CA CYS A 242 -6.19 17.94 -18.59
C CYS A 242 -6.04 19.07 -17.57
N GLY A 243 -7.15 19.68 -17.19
CA GLY A 243 -7.16 20.95 -16.45
C GLY A 243 -6.93 22.18 -17.33
N SER A 244 -6.35 23.23 -16.76
CA SER A 244 -6.08 24.49 -17.43
C SER A 244 -4.90 24.38 -18.40
N THR A 245 -5.07 24.90 -19.61
CA THR A 245 -4.02 24.95 -20.64
C THR A 245 -2.83 25.84 -20.26
N ASN A 246 -2.95 26.61 -19.18
CA ASN A 246 -1.88 27.45 -18.65
C ASN A 246 -0.70 26.65 -18.08
N TYR A 247 -0.93 25.40 -17.67
CA TYR A 247 0.08 24.49 -17.12
C TYR A 247 0.61 23.51 -18.20
N PHE A 248 0.77 24.02 -19.42
CA PHE A 248 1.37 23.34 -20.59
C PHE A 248 2.42 24.27 -21.25
N THR A 249 3.10 25.08 -20.43
CA THR A 249 3.93 26.21 -20.90
C THR A 249 5.39 26.14 -20.46
N GLY A 250 5.70 25.34 -19.44
CA GLY A 250 7.07 25.20 -18.94
C GLY A 250 7.69 23.87 -19.32
N GLU A 251 8.80 23.56 -18.67
CA GLU A 251 9.51 22.30 -18.92
C GLU A 251 8.83 21.11 -18.23
N ASP A 252 8.73 20.00 -18.97
CA ASP A 252 7.94 18.83 -18.60
C ASP A 252 8.79 17.75 -17.94
N LYS A 253 8.22 17.11 -16.92
CA LYS A 253 8.74 15.84 -16.41
C LYS A 253 7.63 14.80 -16.37
N VAL A 254 7.89 13.63 -16.94
CA VAL A 254 6.87 12.61 -17.16
C VAL A 254 7.25 11.30 -16.48
N TRP A 255 6.37 10.78 -15.62
CA TRP A 255 6.51 9.43 -15.07
C TRP A 255 5.54 8.48 -15.76
N ILE A 256 6.08 7.37 -16.26
CA ILE A 256 5.35 6.36 -17.04
C ILE A 256 5.27 5.09 -16.21
N PHE A 257 4.07 4.61 -15.93
CA PHE A 257 3.87 3.42 -15.10
C PHE A 257 2.68 2.57 -15.57
N THR A 258 2.77 1.27 -15.33
CA THR A 258 1.68 0.31 -15.60
C THR A 258 1.40 -0.45 -14.30
N PRO A 259 0.23 -0.26 -13.65
CA PRO A 259 -0.08 -0.98 -12.44
C PRO A 259 -0.37 -2.46 -12.74
N ASN A 260 0.06 -3.36 -11.86
CA ASN A 260 -0.23 -4.80 -11.98
C ASN A 260 -1.58 -5.20 -11.36
N VAL A 261 -2.21 -4.28 -10.63
CA VAL A 261 -3.50 -4.47 -9.95
C VAL A 261 -4.36 -3.23 -10.17
N THR A 262 -5.68 -3.43 -10.31
CA THR A 262 -6.65 -2.33 -10.38
C THR A 262 -6.87 -1.79 -8.98
N GLY A 263 -6.85 -0.47 -8.81
CA GLY A 263 -7.01 0.14 -7.49
C GLY A 263 -6.86 1.65 -7.48
N GLN A 264 -7.05 2.28 -6.33
CA GLN A 264 -6.78 3.70 -6.13
C GLN A 264 -5.30 3.91 -5.80
N ILE A 265 -4.70 4.97 -6.34
CA ILE A 265 -3.35 5.44 -5.98
C ILE A 265 -3.42 6.86 -5.43
N THR A 266 -2.50 7.18 -4.52
CA THR A 266 -2.22 8.55 -4.09
C THR A 266 -0.94 9.04 -4.77
N ILE A 267 -0.99 10.24 -5.33
CA ILE A 267 0.15 10.90 -5.96
C ILE A 267 0.44 12.17 -5.17
N SER A 268 1.67 12.35 -4.73
CA SER A 268 2.07 13.53 -3.95
C SER A 268 3.39 14.11 -4.47
N LEU A 269 3.43 15.43 -4.60
CA LEU A 269 4.60 16.22 -4.96
C LEU A 269 4.92 17.15 -3.80
N THR A 270 6.16 17.04 -3.29
CA THR A 270 6.73 18.02 -2.36
C THR A 270 7.67 18.92 -3.14
N SER A 271 7.26 20.16 -3.40
CA SER A 271 7.95 21.10 -4.28
C SER A 271 8.12 22.46 -3.61
N SER A 272 9.33 23.00 -3.71
CA SER A 272 9.62 24.40 -3.35
C SER A 272 9.33 25.37 -4.50
N GLY A 273 8.92 24.85 -5.67
CA GLY A 273 8.48 25.64 -6.81
C GLY A 273 7.15 26.35 -6.58
N SER A 274 6.72 27.14 -7.57
CA SER A 274 5.44 27.84 -7.56
C SER A 274 4.75 27.64 -8.90
N TYR A 275 3.43 27.73 -8.91
CA TYR A 275 2.63 27.47 -10.10
C TYR A 275 2.91 26.11 -10.73
N THR A 276 2.94 25.04 -9.91
CA THR A 276 3.09 23.66 -10.39
C THR A 276 1.75 23.09 -10.86
N GLY A 277 1.80 22.21 -11.87
CA GLY A 277 0.66 21.42 -12.33
C GLY A 277 1.04 19.94 -12.42
N LEU A 278 0.24 19.05 -11.83
CA LEU A 278 0.30 17.62 -12.06
C LEU A 278 -0.93 17.17 -12.86
N MET A 279 -0.71 16.38 -13.91
CA MET A 279 -1.77 15.88 -14.79
C MET A 279 -1.53 14.39 -15.06
N LEU A 280 -2.53 13.55 -14.82
CA LEU A 280 -2.46 12.11 -15.03
C LEU A 280 -3.30 11.71 -16.24
N TYR A 281 -2.70 10.93 -17.14
CA TYR A 281 -3.34 10.40 -18.34
C TYR A 281 -3.36 8.88 -18.36
N ALA A 282 -4.47 8.29 -18.79
CA ALA A 282 -4.57 6.88 -19.17
C ALA A 282 -4.29 6.78 -20.68
N GLY A 283 -3.10 6.27 -21.03
CA GLY A 283 -2.57 6.34 -22.38
C GLY A 283 -1.85 7.66 -22.67
N CYS A 284 -1.31 7.78 -23.90
CA CYS A 284 -0.37 8.85 -24.25
C CYS A 284 -0.99 10.26 -24.11
N PRO A 285 -0.32 11.21 -23.44
CA PRO A 285 -0.82 12.58 -23.33
C PRO A 285 -0.79 13.32 -24.68
N ILE A 286 0.10 12.91 -25.59
CA ILE A 286 0.26 13.52 -26.92
C ILE A 286 -0.88 13.06 -27.84
N SER A 287 -1.62 14.00 -28.41
CA SER A 287 -2.77 13.77 -29.29
C SER A 287 -2.39 13.45 -30.74
N THR A 288 -1.11 13.59 -31.11
CA THR A 288 -0.57 13.42 -32.48
C THR A 288 0.18 12.11 -32.73
N VAL A 289 0.20 11.18 -31.76
CA VAL A 289 0.77 9.83 -31.98
C VAL A 289 -0.15 8.95 -32.86
N CYS A 290 0.40 7.88 -33.46
CA CYS A 290 -0.27 6.93 -34.38
C CYS A 290 -1.57 6.24 -33.88
N SER A 291 -2.16 6.69 -32.78
CA SER A 291 -3.30 6.03 -32.12
C SER A 291 -4.65 6.47 -32.65
N GLY A 292 -4.84 7.66 -33.23
CA GLY A 292 -6.20 8.19 -33.52
C GLY A 292 -7.16 8.27 -32.30
N ILE A 293 -6.75 7.79 -31.13
CA ILE A 293 -7.42 7.82 -29.84
C ILE A 293 -6.43 8.47 -28.88
N PRO A 294 -6.54 9.79 -28.63
CA PRO A 294 -5.77 10.45 -27.59
C PRO A 294 -5.94 9.77 -26.22
N GLY A 295 -4.91 9.79 -25.38
CA GLY A 295 -5.04 9.33 -23.98
C GLY A 295 -6.12 10.11 -23.23
N ALA A 296 -6.76 9.49 -22.24
CA ALA A 296 -7.79 10.13 -21.45
C ALA A 296 -7.20 10.84 -20.23
N CYS A 297 -7.62 12.07 -19.94
CA CYS A 297 -7.32 12.74 -18.68
C CYS A 297 -8.01 11.99 -17.53
N VAL A 298 -7.22 11.52 -16.56
CA VAL A 298 -7.67 10.76 -15.38
C VAL A 298 -7.89 11.71 -14.20
N GLY A 299 -7.03 12.72 -14.07
CA GLY A 299 -7.14 13.72 -13.02
C GLY A 299 -6.01 14.74 -13.11
N TYR A 300 -6.17 15.87 -12.45
CA TYR A 300 -5.16 16.91 -12.39
C TYR A 300 -5.22 17.67 -11.06
N THR A 301 -4.11 18.30 -10.68
CA THR A 301 -4.04 19.26 -9.58
C THR A 301 -3.09 20.39 -9.95
N GLN A 302 -3.63 21.61 -10.01
CA GLN A 302 -2.96 22.80 -10.58
C GLN A 302 -3.27 24.00 -9.69
N SER A 303 -2.25 24.71 -9.25
CA SER A 303 -2.39 25.92 -8.42
C SER A 303 -1.10 26.71 -8.37
N SER A 304 -1.12 27.92 -7.80
CA SER A 304 0.08 28.74 -7.58
C SER A 304 1.04 28.19 -6.51
N THR A 305 0.61 27.23 -5.68
CA THR A 305 1.47 26.61 -4.66
C THR A 305 2.40 25.56 -5.26
N GLY A 306 3.49 25.21 -4.56
CA GLY A 306 4.43 24.17 -5.01
C GLY A 306 3.92 22.75 -4.82
N ASN A 307 3.54 22.40 -3.58
CA ASN A 307 3.07 21.07 -3.24
C ASN A 307 1.76 20.71 -3.95
N LYS A 308 1.65 19.45 -4.36
CA LYS A 308 0.46 18.90 -5.00
C LYS A 308 0.13 17.53 -4.44
N SER A 309 -1.15 17.23 -4.33
CA SER A 309 -1.64 15.89 -4.01
C SER A 309 -2.88 15.61 -4.86
N MET A 310 -3.03 14.37 -5.32
CA MET A 310 -4.23 13.90 -6.00
C MET A 310 -4.39 12.38 -5.81
N CYS A 311 -5.63 11.91 -5.90
CA CYS A 311 -5.97 10.50 -5.89
C CYS A 311 -6.51 10.11 -7.26
N ALA A 312 -6.21 8.90 -7.73
CA ALA A 312 -6.69 8.41 -9.02
C ALA A 312 -6.95 6.91 -8.98
N THR A 313 -8.01 6.46 -9.63
CA THR A 313 -8.24 5.04 -9.88
C THR A 313 -7.45 4.61 -11.11
N VAL A 314 -6.65 3.57 -10.96
CA VAL A 314 -5.84 2.97 -12.02
C VAL A 314 -6.24 1.53 -12.28
N THR A 315 -6.14 1.09 -13.52
CA THR A 315 -6.53 -0.26 -13.96
C THR A 315 -5.30 -1.12 -14.21
N ALA A 316 -5.33 -2.38 -13.76
CA ALA A 316 -4.27 -3.34 -14.03
C ALA A 316 -3.98 -3.44 -15.55
N GLY A 317 -2.71 -3.38 -15.93
CA GLY A 317 -2.27 -3.47 -17.32
C GLY A 317 -2.46 -2.20 -18.16
N GLN A 318 -3.10 -1.16 -17.63
CA GLN A 318 -3.22 0.13 -18.31
C GLN A 318 -1.98 0.99 -18.03
N THR A 319 -1.32 1.51 -19.08
CA THR A 319 -0.19 2.44 -18.92
C THR A 319 -0.70 3.86 -18.68
N TYR A 320 -0.11 4.52 -17.67
CA TYR A 320 -0.40 5.89 -17.28
C TYR A 320 0.82 6.79 -17.47
N TYR A 321 0.55 8.06 -17.72
CA TYR A 321 1.55 9.12 -17.88
C TYR A 321 1.20 10.26 -16.92
N LEU A 322 2.07 10.48 -15.93
CA LEU A 322 1.95 11.58 -14.98
C LEU A 322 2.89 12.70 -15.41
N VAL A 323 2.33 13.85 -15.77
CA VAL A 323 3.05 15.02 -16.25
C VAL A 323 3.14 16.06 -15.14
N LEU A 324 4.35 16.51 -14.82
CA LEU A 324 4.63 17.72 -14.05
C LEU A 324 5.06 18.84 -14.99
N ASP A 325 4.32 19.94 -14.96
CA ASP A 325 4.65 21.19 -15.66
C ASP A 325 4.36 22.42 -14.76
N SER A 326 4.43 23.62 -15.33
CA SER A 326 4.42 24.90 -14.65
C SER A 326 3.65 25.97 -15.43
N TRP A 327 3.15 26.97 -14.71
CA TRP A 327 2.51 28.14 -15.29
C TRP A 327 3.20 29.42 -14.81
N SER A 328 3.86 30.15 -15.72
CA SER A 328 4.62 31.39 -15.48
C SER A 328 6.07 31.23 -14.99
N THR A 329 6.84 32.31 -15.08
CA THR A 329 8.28 32.34 -14.77
C THR A 329 8.55 31.88 -13.33
N PRO A 330 9.46 30.92 -13.10
CA PRO A 330 10.56 30.52 -13.99
C PRO A 330 10.30 29.42 -15.04
N PHE A 331 9.05 29.01 -15.32
CA PHE A 331 8.71 27.95 -16.29
C PHE A 331 9.42 26.59 -16.05
N ASN A 332 9.90 26.36 -14.82
CA ASN A 332 10.47 25.10 -14.35
C ASN A 332 10.19 24.95 -12.85
N ASN A 333 10.29 23.71 -12.34
CA ASN A 333 9.97 23.39 -10.95
C ASN A 333 10.99 22.45 -10.30
N SER A 334 11.54 22.87 -9.16
CA SER A 334 12.36 22.04 -8.28
C SER A 334 11.51 21.38 -7.19
N TYR A 335 11.75 20.09 -6.93
CA TYR A 335 11.04 19.31 -5.93
C TYR A 335 11.97 18.44 -5.10
N SER A 336 11.56 18.15 -3.87
CA SER A 336 12.28 17.28 -2.94
C SER A 336 11.83 15.83 -3.02
N ASN A 337 10.58 15.58 -3.44
CA ASN A 337 10.08 14.23 -3.74
C ASN A 337 8.81 14.26 -4.59
N LEU A 338 8.62 13.24 -5.42
CA LEU A 338 7.33 12.82 -5.97
C LEU A 338 7.10 11.35 -5.59
N THR A 339 5.94 11.05 -4.99
CA THR A 339 5.52 9.69 -4.65
C THR A 339 4.30 9.27 -5.44
N ILE A 340 4.27 8.00 -5.87
CA ILE A 340 3.09 7.33 -6.43
C ILE A 340 2.84 6.08 -5.59
N GLY A 341 1.71 6.01 -4.89
CA GLY A 341 1.34 4.88 -4.05
C GLY A 341 1.14 3.57 -4.84
N ALA A 342 1.17 2.43 -4.15
CA ALA A 342 0.71 1.17 -4.72
C ALA A 342 -0.81 1.22 -4.92
N PRO A 343 -1.37 0.66 -6.01
CA PRO A 343 -2.81 0.64 -6.17
C PRO A 343 -3.45 -0.26 -5.11
N VAL A 344 -4.40 0.30 -4.36
CA VAL A 344 -5.19 -0.43 -3.38
C VAL A 344 -6.54 -0.81 -3.99
N SER A 345 -6.94 -2.08 -3.87
CA SER A 345 -8.07 -2.69 -4.61
C SER A 345 -9.46 -2.13 -4.29
N ALA A 346 -9.55 -1.15 -3.39
CA ALA A 346 -10.75 -0.41 -2.99
C ALA A 346 -10.36 1.07 -2.85
N SER A 347 -11.31 2.01 -3.01
CA SER A 347 -11.13 3.36 -2.48
C SER A 347 -10.62 3.27 -1.03
N SER A 348 -9.66 4.13 -0.66
CA SER A 348 -8.89 4.16 0.61
C SER A 348 -9.27 3.04 1.56
N PHE A 349 -8.40 2.05 1.84
CA PHE A 349 -8.63 0.74 2.50
C PHE A 349 -9.83 0.57 3.47
N ASN A 350 -10.32 1.64 4.10
CA ASN A 350 -11.50 1.75 4.96
C ASN A 350 -12.57 2.81 4.55
N ASP A 351 -12.77 3.13 3.27
CA ASP A 351 -13.76 4.11 2.76
C ASP A 351 -15.22 3.69 3.01
N LEU A 352 -15.47 2.42 3.34
CA LEU A 352 -16.78 1.90 3.68
C LEU A 352 -16.76 1.21 5.05
N PRO A 353 -17.92 1.05 5.70
CA PRO A 353 -17.96 0.41 7.01
C PRO A 353 -17.56 -1.08 6.97
N CYS A 354 -17.76 -1.77 5.85
CA CYS A 354 -17.44 -3.20 5.72
C CYS A 354 -15.95 -3.50 5.56
N ASN A 355 -15.14 -2.49 5.25
CA ASN A 355 -13.68 -2.53 5.23
C ASN A 355 -13.09 -1.63 6.33
N ALA A 356 -13.87 -1.29 7.36
CA ALA A 356 -13.43 -0.48 8.48
C ALA A 356 -12.17 -1.07 9.14
N THR A 357 -11.16 -0.22 9.38
CA THR A 357 -9.91 -0.67 9.98
C THR A 357 -10.08 -0.93 11.49
N PRO A 358 -9.72 -2.11 12.01
CA PRO A 358 -9.85 -2.39 13.43
C PRO A 358 -8.95 -1.49 14.30
N LEU A 359 -9.55 -0.84 15.29
CA LEU A 359 -8.89 -0.10 16.36
C LEU A 359 -8.78 -0.95 17.61
N THR A 360 -7.57 -1.03 18.15
CA THR A 360 -7.32 -1.59 19.48
C THR A 360 -7.45 -0.49 20.51
N THR A 361 -8.18 -0.74 21.59
CA THR A 361 -8.36 0.23 22.67
C THR A 361 -6.99 0.68 23.24
N GLY A 362 -6.80 1.98 23.38
CA GLY A 362 -5.56 2.62 23.84
C GLY A 362 -4.52 2.86 22.75
N VAL A 363 -4.74 2.38 21.52
CA VAL A 363 -3.80 2.52 20.40
C VAL A 363 -4.25 3.65 19.49
N ASN A 364 -3.33 4.54 19.09
CA ASN A 364 -3.62 5.50 18.03
C ASN A 364 -3.36 4.85 16.68
N LEU A 365 -4.20 5.21 15.71
CA LEU A 365 -4.02 4.83 14.34
C LEU A 365 -4.08 6.07 13.46
N SER A 366 -3.11 6.23 12.57
CA SER A 366 -3.16 7.30 11.59
C SER A 366 -4.27 7.05 10.57
N GLY A 367 -4.91 8.13 10.16
CA GLY A 367 -5.94 8.19 9.15
C GLY A 367 -5.63 9.27 8.12
N ASP A 368 -6.13 9.07 6.90
CA ASP A 368 -6.11 10.07 5.85
C ASP A 368 -7.39 9.93 5.04
N ASN A 369 -8.20 10.99 5.04
CA ASN A 369 -9.46 11.01 4.34
C ASN A 369 -9.37 11.71 2.96
N SER A 370 -8.17 12.08 2.51
CA SER A 370 -7.95 12.82 1.26
C SER A 370 -8.40 12.07 0.00
N CYS A 371 -8.48 10.75 0.04
CA CYS A 371 -8.89 9.91 -1.08
C CYS A 371 -10.24 9.21 -0.88
N ALA A 372 -10.93 9.50 0.23
CA ALA A 372 -12.22 8.90 0.57
C ALA A 372 -13.38 9.56 -0.20
N SER A 373 -14.53 8.90 -0.27
CA SER A 373 -15.73 9.40 -0.94
C SER A 373 -17.01 8.96 -0.27
N GLY A 374 -18.03 9.82 -0.26
CA GLY A 374 -19.38 9.51 0.25
C GLY A 374 -20.18 8.43 -0.48
N THR A 375 -19.59 7.67 -1.42
CA THR A 375 -20.33 6.75 -2.27
C THR A 375 -20.59 5.43 -1.56
N GLY A 376 -21.86 5.08 -1.36
CA GLY A 376 -22.23 3.80 -0.72
C GLY A 376 -22.17 3.82 0.81
N GLU A 377 -22.04 5.02 1.40
CA GLU A 377 -22.00 5.20 2.84
C GLU A 377 -23.41 5.29 3.48
N PRO A 378 -23.52 4.99 4.79
CA PRO A 378 -24.70 5.34 5.59
C PRO A 378 -25.01 6.83 5.56
N SER A 379 -26.24 7.21 5.93
CA SER A 379 -26.60 8.62 6.07
C SER A 379 -25.72 9.34 7.08
N SER A 380 -25.30 10.56 6.74
CA SER A 380 -24.47 11.38 7.63
C SER A 380 -25.19 11.67 8.96
N PRO A 381 -24.45 11.67 10.08
CA PRO A 381 -24.98 12.03 11.39
C PRO A 381 -25.51 13.47 11.41
N SER A 382 -26.56 13.72 12.20
CA SER A 382 -27.23 15.03 12.23
C SER A 382 -26.42 16.16 12.86
N CYS A 383 -25.35 15.86 13.60
CA CYS A 383 -24.49 16.88 14.20
C CYS A 383 -23.29 17.29 13.31
N TRP A 384 -23.19 16.73 12.10
CA TRP A 384 -22.13 17.07 11.15
C TRP A 384 -22.48 18.30 10.32
N TYR A 385 -21.43 19.02 9.87
CA TYR A 385 -21.59 20.15 8.95
C TYR A 385 -21.67 19.66 7.50
N SER A 386 -22.54 20.29 6.70
CA SER A 386 -22.78 19.87 5.32
C SER A 386 -21.59 20.17 4.39
N GLY A 387 -21.16 19.17 3.63
CA GLY A 387 -20.14 19.27 2.59
C GLY A 387 -19.99 17.96 1.81
N THR A 388 -18.92 17.84 1.02
CA THR A 388 -18.56 16.58 0.37
C THR A 388 -18.06 15.60 1.43
N LEU A 389 -18.72 14.45 1.55
CA LEU A 389 -18.28 13.37 2.44
C LEU A 389 -17.00 12.74 1.90
N ASN A 390 -15.97 12.71 2.73
CA ASN A 390 -14.73 11.97 2.48
C ASN A 390 -14.47 11.12 3.72
N THR A 391 -15.25 10.05 3.93
CA THR A 391 -15.20 9.36 5.22
C THR A 391 -14.28 8.15 5.22
N VAL A 392 -13.64 7.94 6.36
CA VAL A 392 -12.86 6.72 6.60
C VAL A 392 -13.35 6.04 7.87
N TRP A 393 -13.43 4.72 7.80
CA TRP A 393 -14.11 3.90 8.79
C TRP A 393 -13.15 3.08 9.65
N TYR A 394 -13.50 2.94 10.91
CA TYR A 394 -12.78 2.15 11.89
C TYR A 394 -13.76 1.24 12.64
N SER A 395 -13.28 0.15 13.22
CA SER A 395 -14.10 -0.73 14.04
C SER A 395 -13.46 -0.98 15.40
N VAL A 396 -14.23 -1.09 16.47
CA VAL A 396 -13.70 -1.32 17.82
C VAL A 396 -14.61 -2.27 18.59
N VAL A 397 -14.02 -3.16 19.38
CA VAL A 397 -14.76 -3.99 20.34
C VAL A 397 -14.94 -3.21 21.63
N CYS A 398 -16.18 -3.00 22.06
CA CYS A 398 -16.47 -2.24 23.26
C CYS A 398 -15.93 -2.96 24.51
N PRO A 399 -15.22 -2.27 25.43
CA PRO A 399 -14.81 -2.81 26.72
C PRO A 399 -16.00 -3.34 27.54
N SER A 400 -15.72 -4.21 28.50
CA SER A 400 -16.76 -4.76 29.41
C SER A 400 -17.48 -3.68 30.24
N SER A 401 -16.91 -2.47 30.35
CA SER A 401 -17.52 -1.30 30.99
C SER A 401 -18.75 -0.76 30.23
N GLY A 402 -18.90 -1.10 28.94
CA GLY A 402 -19.95 -0.53 28.09
C GLY A 402 -19.76 0.96 27.76
N GLN A 403 -18.51 1.45 27.84
CA GLN A 403 -18.18 2.87 27.64
C GLN A 403 -16.98 3.04 26.71
N LEU A 404 -17.04 4.05 25.83
CA LEU A 404 -15.97 4.41 24.89
C LEU A 404 -15.72 5.92 24.93
N ARG A 405 -14.44 6.32 24.91
CA ARG A 405 -13.99 7.68 24.58
C ARG A 405 -13.23 7.60 23.26
N ILE A 406 -13.64 8.35 22.27
CA ILE A 406 -13.08 8.36 20.92
C ILE A 406 -12.52 9.76 20.68
N GLN A 407 -11.26 9.89 20.29
CA GLN A 407 -10.62 11.19 20.09
C GLN A 407 -9.86 11.19 18.77
N THR A 408 -9.94 12.29 18.02
CA THR A 408 -9.01 12.57 16.92
C THR A 408 -7.91 13.50 17.40
N LEU A 409 -6.71 13.31 16.88
CA LEU A 409 -5.61 14.24 17.01
C LEU A 409 -5.36 14.90 15.65
N ALA A 410 -5.22 16.22 15.66
CA ALA A 410 -5.06 17.01 14.45
C ALA A 410 -3.75 16.66 13.73
N GLY A 411 -3.87 16.22 12.47
CA GLY A 411 -2.77 16.17 11.51
C GLY A 411 -2.86 17.36 10.55
N SER A 412 -2.75 17.13 9.24
CA SER A 412 -3.08 18.19 8.27
C SER A 412 -4.59 18.48 8.22
N LEU A 413 -5.43 17.54 8.64
CA LEU A 413 -6.84 17.75 8.93
C LEU A 413 -6.99 18.27 10.37
N SER A 414 -7.06 19.60 10.51
CA SER A 414 -7.15 20.28 11.81
C SER A 414 -8.58 20.49 12.33
N ASN A 415 -9.59 20.22 11.49
CA ASN A 415 -11.01 20.31 11.83
C ASN A 415 -11.72 19.02 11.42
N THR A 416 -11.83 18.08 12.36
CA THR A 416 -12.40 16.75 12.12
C THR A 416 -13.87 16.70 12.51
N GLN A 417 -14.59 15.68 12.07
CA GLN A 417 -15.90 15.29 12.59
C GLN A 417 -15.98 13.77 12.70
N ILE A 418 -16.53 13.28 13.81
CA ILE A 418 -16.58 11.85 14.13
C ILE A 418 -17.99 11.40 14.49
N ALA A 419 -18.27 10.11 14.26
CA ALA A 419 -19.48 9.47 14.74
C ALA A 419 -19.30 7.97 15.01
N LEU A 420 -20.18 7.43 15.84
CA LEU A 420 -20.25 6.02 16.21
C LEU A 420 -21.53 5.40 15.65
N TYR A 421 -21.40 4.17 15.16
CA TYR A 421 -22.47 3.35 14.59
C TYR A 421 -22.48 1.96 15.20
N SER A 422 -23.66 1.35 15.22
CA SER A 422 -23.89 -0.03 15.65
C SER A 422 -24.67 -0.82 14.60
N GLY A 423 -24.52 -2.13 14.59
CA GLY A 423 -25.15 -3.04 13.64
C GLY A 423 -24.14 -3.88 12.86
N SER A 424 -24.59 -4.50 11.77
CA SER A 424 -23.68 -5.12 10.80
C SER A 424 -23.14 -4.06 9.85
N CYS A 425 -21.92 -4.23 9.33
CA CYS A 425 -21.31 -3.24 8.42
C CYS A 425 -22.16 -2.88 7.18
N SER A 426 -23.07 -3.77 6.76
CA SER A 426 -24.01 -3.56 5.65
C SER A 426 -25.35 -2.92 6.04
N SER A 427 -25.59 -2.70 7.34
CA SER A 427 -26.82 -2.13 7.88
C SER A 427 -26.51 -1.49 9.24
N LEU A 428 -25.91 -0.31 9.18
CA LEU A 428 -25.52 0.46 10.35
C LEU A 428 -26.57 1.49 10.75
N SER A 429 -26.65 1.73 12.06
CA SER A 429 -27.48 2.77 12.66
C SER A 429 -26.66 3.61 13.63
N THR A 430 -26.96 4.90 13.70
CA THR A 430 -26.35 5.84 14.66
C THR A 430 -27.42 6.51 15.51
N ASN A 431 -27.02 7.05 16.65
CA ASN A 431 -27.87 7.87 17.52
C ASN A 431 -27.51 9.35 17.30
N ALA A 432 -28.48 10.26 17.48
CA ALA A 432 -28.24 11.70 17.41
C ALA A 432 -27.16 12.20 18.40
N SER A 433 -26.92 11.50 19.51
CA SER A 433 -25.87 11.81 20.48
C SER A 433 -24.55 11.07 20.26
N TRP A 434 -24.42 10.29 19.18
CA TRP A 434 -23.24 9.47 18.86
C TRP A 434 -22.40 10.12 17.76
N CYS A 435 -22.33 11.44 17.76
CA CYS A 435 -21.48 12.17 16.85
C CYS A 435 -21.01 13.47 17.53
N ASN A 436 -19.83 13.94 17.14
CA ASN A 436 -19.29 15.23 17.58
C ASN A 436 -18.23 15.73 16.60
N ASP A 437 -17.99 17.02 16.54
CA ASP A 437 -16.98 17.64 15.69
C ASP A 437 -15.87 18.34 16.49
N ASN A 438 -16.08 18.69 17.77
CA ASN A 438 -15.09 19.41 18.57
C ASN A 438 -14.83 18.76 19.93
N ILE A 439 -13.58 18.75 20.38
CA ILE A 439 -13.20 18.44 21.76
C ILE A 439 -13.73 19.56 22.69
N PRO A 440 -14.02 19.28 23.98
CA PRO A 440 -14.42 20.32 24.92
C PRO A 440 -13.46 21.52 24.95
N SER A 441 -14.00 22.73 25.07
CA SER A 441 -13.19 23.95 25.25
C SER A 441 -12.53 23.97 26.63
N CYS A 442 -11.30 24.46 26.72
CA CYS A 442 -10.69 24.82 27.99
C CYS A 442 -10.81 26.33 28.21
N GLY A 443 -11.78 26.73 29.04
CA GLY A 443 -12.15 28.14 29.18
C GLY A 443 -12.75 28.70 27.91
N THR A 444 -12.16 29.79 27.39
CA THR A 444 -12.55 30.40 26.11
C THR A 444 -11.75 29.86 24.92
N SER A 445 -10.77 28.99 25.15
CA SER A 445 -9.97 28.36 24.11
C SER A 445 -10.69 27.13 23.53
N SER A 446 -10.94 27.14 22.21
CA SER A 446 -11.59 26.05 21.48
C SER A 446 -10.63 25.42 20.47
N TYR A 447 -10.74 24.10 20.32
CA TYR A 447 -9.98 23.30 19.36
C TYR A 447 -10.95 22.51 18.48
N TYR A 448 -10.57 22.28 17.23
CA TYR A 448 -11.46 21.74 16.19
C TYR A 448 -11.20 20.25 15.86
N ASN A 449 -10.29 19.59 16.56
CA ASN A 449 -10.25 18.13 16.60
C ASN A 449 -11.41 17.61 17.48
N SER A 450 -11.86 16.38 17.28
CA SER A 450 -13.11 15.88 17.85
C SER A 450 -12.90 14.91 19.02
N GLU A 451 -13.78 14.95 20.01
CA GLU A 451 -13.90 13.93 21.06
C GLU A 451 -15.35 13.43 21.17
N LEU A 452 -15.58 12.15 21.34
CA LEU A 452 -16.90 11.57 21.57
C LEU A 452 -16.84 10.57 22.73
N VAL A 453 -17.59 10.83 23.80
CA VAL A 453 -17.75 9.92 24.94
C VAL A 453 -19.14 9.29 24.91
N VAL A 454 -19.20 7.96 24.83
CA VAL A 454 -20.44 7.20 24.74
C VAL A 454 -20.52 6.17 25.87
N SER A 455 -21.69 6.07 26.49
CA SER A 455 -22.01 5.08 27.53
C SER A 455 -23.25 4.26 27.17
N GLY A 456 -23.48 3.17 27.91
CA GLY A 456 -24.62 2.28 27.67
C GLY A 456 -24.45 1.34 26.47
N LEU A 457 -23.20 1.11 26.05
CA LEU A 457 -22.85 0.17 24.99
C LEU A 457 -22.82 -1.26 25.53
N THR A 458 -22.97 -2.24 24.65
CA THR A 458 -22.86 -3.66 24.99
C THR A 458 -21.40 -4.08 24.99
N GLY A 459 -20.85 -4.39 26.17
CA GLY A 459 -19.47 -4.89 26.28
C GLY A 459 -19.24 -6.16 25.46
N GLY A 460 -18.12 -6.20 24.72
CA GLY A 460 -17.77 -7.29 23.80
C GLY A 460 -18.40 -7.19 22.41
N ALA A 461 -19.31 -6.24 22.16
CA ALA A 461 -19.86 -6.01 20.83
C ALA A 461 -18.94 -5.10 19.97
N THR A 462 -18.97 -5.30 18.65
CA THR A 462 -18.24 -4.45 17.70
C THR A 462 -19.06 -3.21 17.33
N TYR A 463 -18.42 -2.05 17.36
CA TYR A 463 -18.96 -0.77 16.91
C TYR A 463 -18.10 -0.22 15.77
N TYR A 464 -18.67 0.66 14.97
CA TYR A 464 -18.01 1.28 13.82
C TYR A 464 -17.89 2.78 14.04
N ILE A 465 -16.70 3.32 13.84
CA ILE A 465 -16.40 4.74 13.98
C ILE A 465 -16.15 5.28 12.58
N VAL A 466 -16.72 6.43 12.27
CA VAL A 466 -16.44 7.14 11.02
C VAL A 466 -15.77 8.47 11.33
N VAL A 467 -14.75 8.82 10.54
CA VAL A 467 -14.06 10.11 10.61
C VAL A 467 -14.13 10.80 9.26
N ASP A 468 -14.41 12.10 9.28
CA ASP A 468 -14.38 12.99 8.13
C ASP A 468 -13.81 14.36 8.55
N GLY A 469 -13.64 15.27 7.61
CA GLY A 469 -13.34 16.67 7.89
C GLY A 469 -14.57 17.55 7.86
N ASN A 470 -14.57 18.64 8.61
CA ASN A 470 -15.67 19.61 8.60
C ASN A 470 -15.84 20.23 7.20
N GLY A 471 -17.06 20.15 6.65
CA GLY A 471 -17.39 20.67 5.32
C GLY A 471 -16.70 19.87 4.21
N ASN A 472 -15.71 20.46 3.55
CA ASN A 472 -14.93 19.83 2.48
C ASN A 472 -13.47 19.58 2.89
N ALA A 473 -13.16 19.69 4.19
CA ALA A 473 -11.79 19.55 4.67
C ALA A 473 -11.33 18.10 4.52
N THR A 474 -10.12 17.92 4.02
CA THR A 474 -9.47 16.63 3.97
C THR A 474 -8.01 16.73 4.40
N GLY A 475 -7.46 15.60 4.83
CA GLY A 475 -6.07 15.50 5.25
C GLY A 475 -5.84 14.33 6.18
N THR A 476 -4.67 14.35 6.82
CA THR A 476 -4.25 13.35 7.78
C THR A 476 -4.71 13.71 9.19
N PHE A 477 -4.97 12.70 10.00
CA PHE A 477 -5.29 12.80 11.43
C PHE A 477 -4.82 11.52 12.11
N ASP A 478 -4.77 11.49 13.44
CA ASP A 478 -4.73 10.23 14.21
C ASP A 478 -6.06 10.03 14.94
N ILE A 479 -6.45 8.78 15.19
CA ILE A 479 -7.63 8.44 16.00
C ILE A 479 -7.27 7.49 17.15
N GLN A 480 -7.83 7.73 18.34
CA GLN A 480 -7.74 6.87 19.51
C GLN A 480 -9.11 6.47 20.03
N VAL A 481 -9.19 5.28 20.62
CA VAL A 481 -10.34 4.85 21.43
C VAL A 481 -9.87 4.34 22.79
N THR A 482 -10.46 4.82 23.88
CA THR A 482 -10.17 4.38 25.27
C THR A 482 -11.45 3.97 26.01
N ASP A 483 -11.30 3.27 27.14
CA ASP A 483 -12.42 2.98 28.05
C ASP A 483 -12.75 4.23 28.88
N ALA A 484 -13.90 4.86 28.61
CA ALA A 484 -14.27 6.10 29.27
C ALA A 484 -14.61 5.96 30.77
N SER A 485 -14.65 4.73 31.30
CA SER A 485 -14.74 4.49 32.75
C SER A 485 -13.42 4.73 33.49
N GLN A 486 -12.30 4.80 32.76
CA GLN A 486 -10.97 5.04 33.32
C GLN A 486 -10.64 6.54 33.35
N PRO A 487 -9.77 6.99 34.27
CA PRO A 487 -9.26 8.36 34.26
C PRO A 487 -8.58 8.69 32.93
N VAL A 488 -8.73 9.94 32.48
CA VAL A 488 -8.01 10.45 31.31
C VAL A 488 -6.51 10.37 31.58
N VAL A 489 -5.76 9.80 30.65
CA VAL A 489 -4.30 9.69 30.76
C VAL A 489 -3.71 11.08 30.50
N PRO A 490 -2.91 11.64 31.42
CA PRO A 490 -2.35 12.97 31.21
C PRO A 490 -1.40 13.05 30.01
N ALA A 491 -1.42 14.16 29.29
CA ALA A 491 -0.47 14.49 28.23
C ALA A 491 0.88 14.89 28.85
N ALA A 492 1.92 14.11 28.56
CA ALA A 492 3.25 14.34 29.10
C ALA A 492 3.78 15.73 28.73
N GLY A 493 4.12 16.52 29.74
CA GLY A 493 4.64 17.87 29.62
C GLY A 493 3.57 18.95 29.42
N GLN A 494 2.33 18.59 29.11
CA GLN A 494 1.24 19.53 28.85
C GLN A 494 0.18 19.58 29.95
N ASP A 495 0.15 18.58 30.84
CA ASP A 495 -0.78 18.59 31.98
C ASP A 495 -0.04 18.81 33.31
N CYS A 496 -0.65 19.52 34.26
CA CYS A 496 -0.11 19.85 35.59
C CYS A 496 0.32 18.62 36.38
N VAL A 497 -0.39 17.50 36.21
CA VAL A 497 -0.10 16.22 36.88
C VAL A 497 0.99 15.40 36.19
N SER A 498 1.48 15.84 35.02
CA SER A 498 2.50 15.15 34.22
C SER A 498 3.46 16.16 33.58
N THR A 499 4.33 16.75 34.39
CA THR A 499 5.20 17.87 33.99
C THR A 499 6.45 17.48 33.23
N ASN A 500 7.05 18.44 32.52
CA ASN A 500 8.44 18.40 32.09
C ASN A 500 9.39 18.48 33.30
N SER A 501 10.53 17.81 33.16
CA SER A 501 11.59 17.82 34.18
C SER A 501 12.50 19.04 34.06
N VAL A 502 12.89 19.62 35.19
CA VAL A 502 13.90 20.69 35.27
C VAL A 502 15.21 20.12 35.81
N CYS A 503 16.11 19.79 34.89
CA CYS A 503 17.36 19.04 35.15
C CYS A 503 18.61 19.79 34.67
N ASN A 504 18.43 20.98 34.08
CA ASN A 504 19.50 21.84 33.61
C ASN A 504 19.02 23.30 33.61
N GLN A 505 19.96 24.26 33.60
CA GLN A 505 19.67 25.69 33.59
C GLN A 505 18.95 26.14 32.32
N THR A 506 19.28 25.53 31.19
CA THR A 506 18.67 25.86 29.90
C THR A 506 17.88 24.67 29.37
N ILE A 507 16.63 24.93 29.02
CA ILE A 507 15.67 23.97 28.48
C ILE A 507 15.22 24.52 27.13
N SER A 508 15.40 23.75 26.06
CA SER A 508 15.01 24.15 24.71
C SER A 508 13.88 23.27 24.19
N VAL A 509 12.83 23.90 23.67
CA VAL A 509 11.70 23.27 22.98
C VAL A 509 11.77 23.66 21.52
N GLY A 510 11.76 22.69 20.61
CA GLY A 510 11.85 22.93 19.17
C GLY A 510 10.58 23.55 18.58
N ASN A 511 10.54 23.70 17.25
CA ASN A 511 9.32 24.09 16.51
C ASN A 511 8.74 22.84 15.79
N PRO A 512 7.41 22.60 15.74
CA PRO A 512 6.38 23.22 16.56
C PRO A 512 6.74 23.25 18.05
N GLY A 513 6.24 24.23 18.79
CA GLY A 513 6.20 24.17 20.26
C GLY A 513 5.02 23.30 20.72
N TYR A 514 4.83 23.15 22.02
CA TYR A 514 3.63 22.51 22.57
C TYR A 514 2.34 23.14 21.99
N GLN A 515 1.38 22.29 21.62
CA GLN A 515 0.11 22.67 21.00
C GLN A 515 -1.04 22.09 21.82
N ALA A 516 -2.17 22.79 21.87
CA ALA A 516 -3.34 22.44 22.68
C ALA A 516 -3.09 22.43 24.20
N TYR A 517 -4.12 22.21 25.01
CA TYR A 517 -4.03 22.22 26.48
C TYR A 517 -3.69 20.85 27.07
N GLY A 518 -3.12 19.93 26.28
CA GLY A 518 -2.98 18.54 26.70
C GLY A 518 -4.30 17.79 26.73
N ASN A 519 -4.41 16.80 27.62
CA ASN A 519 -5.59 15.93 27.72
C ASN A 519 -6.54 16.37 28.84
N ILE A 520 -6.08 17.26 29.72
CA ILE A 520 -6.82 17.73 30.89
C ILE A 520 -6.79 19.26 30.85
N CYS A 521 -7.96 19.89 30.91
CA CYS A 521 -8.01 21.34 31.12
C CYS A 521 -7.65 21.65 32.57
N ASP A 522 -6.39 21.99 32.83
CA ASP A 522 -5.83 22.22 34.16
C ASP A 522 -6.20 23.58 34.74
N PHE A 523 -6.66 24.53 33.91
CA PHE A 523 -7.33 25.73 34.39
C PHE A 523 -8.26 26.33 33.32
N PRO A 524 -9.56 26.57 33.63
CA PRO A 524 -10.53 27.07 32.67
C PRO A 524 -10.49 28.60 32.46
N GLY A 525 -9.54 29.32 33.07
CA GLY A 525 -9.49 30.79 33.02
C GLY A 525 -10.59 31.47 33.84
N GLY A 526 -11.07 32.65 33.42
CA GLY A 526 -12.21 33.33 34.05
C GLY A 526 -11.89 34.18 35.28
N GLY A 527 -10.66 34.70 35.40
CA GLY A 527 -10.26 35.66 36.44
C GLY A 527 -9.71 35.06 37.75
N SER A 528 -9.58 33.73 37.82
CA SER A 528 -8.89 33.00 38.89
C SER A 528 -7.36 33.11 38.82
N ASN A 529 -6.83 33.39 37.63
CA ASN A 529 -5.43 33.70 37.35
C ASN A 529 -5.35 34.79 36.24
N CYS A 530 -4.14 35.26 35.91
CA CYS A 530 -3.96 36.29 34.88
C CYS A 530 -4.13 35.76 33.44
N LEU A 531 -4.04 34.44 33.25
CA LEU A 531 -4.27 33.73 31.98
C LEU A 531 -5.77 33.52 31.75
N SER A 532 -6.49 34.64 31.65
CA SER A 532 -7.96 34.68 31.76
C SER A 532 -8.72 33.89 30.69
N THR A 533 -8.09 33.56 29.56
CA THR A 533 -8.70 32.79 28.47
C THR A 533 -8.73 31.27 28.71
N GLY A 534 -8.06 30.79 29.76
CA GLY A 534 -7.87 29.37 30.04
C GLY A 534 -6.57 28.84 29.46
N GLU A 535 -6.30 27.57 29.75
CA GLU A 535 -5.10 26.89 29.30
C GLU A 535 -5.02 26.78 27.77
N ARG A 536 -3.82 26.99 27.24
CA ARG A 536 -3.61 27.08 25.81
C ARG A 536 -2.17 26.75 25.42
N SER A 537 -2.00 25.70 24.62
CA SER A 537 -0.70 25.34 24.01
C SER A 537 0.41 25.36 25.05
N SER A 538 0.13 24.67 26.15
CA SER A 538 0.79 24.80 27.44
C SER A 538 1.94 23.82 27.61
N ALA A 539 2.96 24.26 28.36
CA ALA A 539 4.04 23.41 28.82
C ALA A 539 4.24 23.59 30.32
N TRP A 540 4.14 22.52 31.09
CA TRP A 540 4.26 22.53 32.54
C TRP A 540 5.62 22.04 33.01
N TYR A 541 6.19 22.69 34.03
CA TYR A 541 7.49 22.38 34.62
C TYR A 541 7.41 22.36 36.14
N GLU A 542 7.94 21.30 36.77
CA GLU A 542 8.17 21.27 38.21
C GLU A 542 9.58 21.78 38.53
N VAL A 543 9.68 22.90 39.26
CA VAL A 543 10.94 23.49 39.73
C VAL A 543 11.14 23.15 41.19
N SER A 544 12.15 22.31 41.49
CA SER A 544 12.51 21.92 42.85
C SER A 544 13.62 22.81 43.42
N ILE A 545 13.50 23.26 44.67
CA ILE A 545 14.45 24.20 45.28
C ILE A 545 15.41 23.51 46.26
N SER A 546 16.70 23.76 46.10
CA SER A 546 17.79 23.16 46.90
C SER A 546 18.15 23.96 48.16
N SER A 547 18.01 25.28 48.13
CA SER A 547 18.39 26.18 49.23
C SER A 547 17.58 27.48 49.20
N ALA A 548 17.63 28.26 50.28
CA ALA A 548 16.92 29.54 50.34
C ALA A 548 17.58 30.56 49.39
N GLY A 549 16.77 31.34 48.68
CA GLY A 549 17.24 32.33 47.71
C GLY A 549 16.09 32.96 46.93
N VAL A 550 16.35 33.31 45.67
CA VAL A 550 15.36 33.88 44.75
C VAL A 550 15.32 33.08 43.44
N LEU A 551 14.13 32.96 42.84
CA LEU A 551 13.92 32.30 41.56
C LEU A 551 13.81 33.32 40.42
N HIS A 552 14.66 33.16 39.41
CA HIS A 552 14.68 33.92 38.16
C HIS A 552 14.65 32.98 36.95
N PHE A 553 13.95 33.40 35.91
CA PHE A 553 14.03 32.74 34.61
C PHE A 553 13.61 33.69 33.50
N ASP A 554 14.05 33.36 32.29
CA ASP A 554 13.59 33.94 31.03
C ASP A 554 12.89 32.86 30.19
N ILE A 555 11.80 33.23 29.52
CA ILE A 555 11.16 32.48 28.45
C ILE A 555 11.41 33.27 27.17
N ILE A 556 12.06 32.63 26.19
CA ILE A 556 12.52 33.26 24.96
C ILE A 556 11.91 32.50 23.78
N PRO A 557 10.97 33.09 23.03
CA PRO A 557 10.39 32.45 21.85
C PRO A 557 11.46 32.18 20.78
N ASN A 558 11.38 31.04 20.10
CA ASN A 558 12.35 30.67 19.06
C ASN A 558 12.31 31.58 17.83
N ASP A 559 11.21 32.30 17.63
CA ASP A 559 11.01 33.26 16.54
C ASP A 559 11.40 34.70 16.91
N TRP A 560 11.92 34.93 18.12
CA TRP A 560 12.47 36.23 18.49
C TRP A 560 13.84 36.45 17.81
N PRO A 561 14.03 37.53 17.03
CA PRO A 561 15.25 37.72 16.23
C PRO A 561 16.43 38.29 17.04
N GLY A 562 16.38 38.26 18.37
CA GLY A 562 17.40 38.85 19.25
C GLY A 562 17.37 40.37 19.36
N THR A 563 16.53 41.04 18.57
CA THR A 563 16.35 42.50 18.55
C THR A 563 14.88 42.86 18.31
N GLY A 564 14.45 44.04 18.76
CA GLY A 564 13.04 44.44 18.64
C GLY A 564 12.07 43.62 19.52
N THR A 565 10.77 43.76 19.28
CA THR A 565 9.69 43.25 20.16
C THR A 565 8.74 42.26 19.49
N PHE A 566 9.05 41.81 18.27
CA PHE A 566 8.19 40.87 17.54
C PHE A 566 8.63 39.44 17.80
N SER A 567 7.72 38.62 18.32
CA SER A 567 7.87 37.18 18.55
C SER A 567 6.51 36.58 18.88
N THR A 568 6.43 35.26 18.99
CA THR A 568 5.26 34.56 19.53
C THR A 568 4.95 35.02 20.95
N ASP A 569 3.69 35.36 21.20
CA ASP A 569 3.17 35.78 22.50
C ASP A 569 3.09 34.60 23.48
N TYR A 570 4.07 34.52 24.38
CA TYR A 570 4.19 33.51 25.41
C TYR A 570 3.93 34.15 26.76
N ASP A 571 2.94 33.60 27.46
CA ASP A 571 2.53 33.97 28.80
C ASP A 571 3.04 32.94 29.81
N PHE A 572 3.00 33.28 31.10
CA PHE A 572 3.31 32.30 32.14
C PHE A 572 2.53 32.50 33.43
N ALA A 573 2.44 31.44 34.22
CA ALA A 573 1.98 31.48 35.61
C ALA A 573 2.77 30.51 36.49
N VAL A 574 2.97 30.87 37.76
CA VAL A 574 3.73 30.09 38.74
C VAL A 574 2.93 29.86 40.01
N TRP A 575 2.79 28.60 40.42
CA TRP A 575 2.22 28.20 41.71
C TRP A 575 3.27 27.52 42.58
N LYS A 576 3.05 27.53 43.90
CA LYS A 576 3.84 26.73 44.84
C LYS A 576 3.10 25.44 45.15
N THR A 577 3.75 24.30 45.03
CA THR A 577 3.12 22.96 45.16
C THR A 577 3.73 22.11 46.27
N ALA A 578 4.84 22.53 46.87
CA ALA A 578 5.34 22.00 48.13
C ALA A 578 5.91 23.11 49.03
N GLY A 579 5.78 22.93 50.35
CA GLY A 579 6.13 23.91 51.37
C GLY A 579 4.92 24.66 51.92
N THR A 580 5.16 25.66 52.77
CA THR A 580 4.08 26.45 53.39
C THR A 580 3.29 27.22 52.33
N GLY A 581 1.96 27.07 52.35
CA GLY A 581 1.06 27.73 51.39
C GLY A 581 0.93 27.04 50.04
N ALA A 582 1.38 25.79 49.92
CA ALA A 582 1.30 25.02 48.69
C ALA A 582 -0.14 24.67 48.27
N VAL A 583 -0.34 24.56 46.95
CA VAL A 583 -1.60 24.17 46.30
C VAL A 583 -1.41 22.90 45.48
N THR A 584 -2.50 22.22 45.16
CA THR A 584 -2.53 21.00 44.34
C THR A 584 -3.05 21.30 42.93
N CYS A 585 -2.76 20.44 41.94
CA CYS A 585 -3.30 20.61 40.58
C CYS A 585 -4.83 20.67 40.56
N SER A 586 -5.52 19.92 41.44
CA SER A 586 -6.98 20.01 41.55
C SER A 586 -7.47 21.37 42.07
N GLN A 587 -6.71 22.03 42.94
CA GLN A 587 -7.00 23.40 43.39
C GLN A 587 -6.69 24.43 42.29
N ILE A 588 -5.66 24.20 41.47
CA ILE A 588 -5.38 25.02 40.28
C ILE A 588 -6.57 24.92 39.30
N ALA A 589 -7.02 23.70 38.99
CA ALA A 589 -8.15 23.44 38.10
C ALA A 589 -9.48 24.00 38.62
N ALA A 590 -9.71 23.95 39.93
CA ALA A 590 -10.91 24.51 40.54
C ALA A 590 -10.93 26.06 40.54
N GLY A 591 -9.76 26.71 40.45
CA GLY A 591 -9.62 28.17 40.49
C GLY A 591 -9.93 28.79 41.86
N GLY A 592 -10.35 30.07 41.86
CA GLY A 592 -10.59 30.86 43.08
C GLY A 592 -9.30 31.25 43.82
N THR A 593 -9.43 31.74 45.06
CA THR A 593 -8.28 32.22 45.87
C THR A 593 -7.24 31.12 46.13
N ALA A 594 -7.66 29.85 46.22
CA ALA A 594 -6.77 28.72 46.41
C ALA A 594 -6.04 28.29 45.13
N GLY A 595 -6.51 28.71 43.95
CA GLY A 595 -5.89 28.46 42.64
C GLY A 595 -5.16 29.67 42.06
N THR A 596 -5.03 30.78 42.80
CA THR A 596 -4.36 32.00 42.32
C THR A 596 -2.85 31.80 42.25
N PRO A 597 -2.20 32.11 41.11
CA PRO A 597 -0.74 31.99 40.98
C PRO A 597 0.00 33.01 41.85
N LEU A 598 1.20 32.66 42.28
CA LEU A 598 2.11 33.57 42.99
C LEU A 598 2.62 34.69 42.08
N ARG A 599 2.89 34.36 40.82
CA ARG A 599 3.32 35.27 39.76
C ARG A 599 2.71 34.81 38.45
N CYS A 600 2.35 35.77 37.61
CA CYS A 600 1.71 35.50 36.33
C CYS A 600 1.86 36.74 35.45
N ASN A 601 2.16 36.57 34.17
CA ASN A 601 2.24 37.67 33.20
C ASN A 601 1.56 37.24 31.88
N TYR A 602 0.93 38.21 31.21
CA TYR A 602 0.10 38.01 30.02
C TYR A 602 0.32 39.11 28.95
N ASN A 603 1.54 39.62 28.88
CA ASN A 603 1.87 40.74 28.01
C ASN A 603 2.07 40.26 26.57
N VAL A 604 1.53 40.99 25.59
CA VAL A 604 1.58 40.70 24.15
C VAL A 604 2.98 40.44 23.55
N TYR A 605 4.02 40.74 24.31
CA TYR A 605 5.40 40.49 23.93
C TYR A 605 5.87 39.13 24.47
N GLY A 606 6.41 38.30 23.58
CA GLY A 606 6.75 36.91 23.90
C GLY A 606 7.93 36.63 24.81
N VAL A 607 8.89 37.57 24.93
CA VAL A 607 10.00 37.41 25.87
C VAL A 607 9.53 37.86 27.25
N THR A 608 9.48 36.94 28.20
CA THR A 608 8.86 37.13 29.52
C THR A 608 9.62 36.37 30.60
N GLY A 609 9.37 36.65 31.88
CA GLY A 609 10.00 35.90 32.97
C GLY A 609 9.97 36.54 34.35
N LEU A 610 10.87 36.10 35.22
CA LEU A 610 11.09 36.61 36.57
C LEU A 610 12.45 37.28 36.72
N SER A 611 12.48 38.50 37.25
CA SER A 611 13.71 39.28 37.47
C SER A 611 13.69 40.09 38.77
N SER A 612 14.84 40.64 39.18
CA SER A 612 15.00 41.30 40.49
C SER A 612 14.20 42.57 40.73
N ASN A 613 13.58 43.14 39.70
CA ASN A 613 12.73 44.32 39.84
C ASN A 613 11.47 44.25 38.98
N GLY A 614 11.17 43.09 38.39
CA GLY A 614 10.08 42.93 37.42
C GLY A 614 10.28 43.76 36.16
N ASN A 615 11.53 44.02 35.76
CA ASN A 615 11.86 44.59 34.45
C ASN A 615 12.70 43.60 33.64
N ALA A 616 12.77 43.78 32.34
CA ALA A 616 13.55 42.89 31.49
C ALA A 616 15.05 42.96 31.85
N PRO A 617 15.75 41.81 31.98
CA PRO A 617 17.18 41.78 32.22
C PRO A 617 18.01 42.51 31.15
N ALA A 618 19.24 42.89 31.51
CA ALA A 618 20.17 43.52 30.58
C ALA A 618 20.51 42.57 29.42
N GLY A 619 20.20 42.98 28.19
CA GLY A 619 20.31 42.15 26.99
C GLY A 619 19.01 42.10 26.19
N TYR A 620 17.88 42.34 26.86
CA TYR A 620 16.58 42.50 26.21
C TYR A 620 16.22 44.00 26.07
N PRO A 621 15.51 44.40 25.00
CA PRO A 621 14.94 45.73 24.89
C PRO A 621 14.08 46.13 26.10
N THR A 622 14.18 47.39 26.55
CA THR A 622 13.39 47.92 27.68
C THR A 622 11.87 47.89 27.45
N ALA A 623 11.43 47.71 26.20
CA ALA A 623 10.02 47.50 25.87
C ALA A 623 9.44 46.22 26.52
N PHE A 624 10.28 45.22 26.81
CA PHE A 624 9.87 44.00 27.52
C PHE A 624 9.71 44.20 29.03
N ASN A 625 9.96 45.39 29.59
CA ASN A 625 9.87 45.59 31.04
C ASN A 625 8.50 45.18 31.61
N SER A 626 7.41 45.44 30.90
CA SER A 626 6.06 45.06 31.32
C SER A 626 5.74 43.57 31.11
N SER A 627 6.65 42.80 30.51
CA SER A 627 6.56 41.35 30.34
C SER A 627 7.27 40.59 31.46
N TYR A 628 7.88 41.26 32.43
CA TYR A 628 8.58 40.62 33.54
C TYR A 628 7.87 40.87 34.87
N GLU A 629 7.92 39.86 35.73
CA GLU A 629 7.44 39.96 37.11
C GLU A 629 8.60 39.91 38.11
N THR A 630 8.35 40.40 39.32
CA THR A 630 9.34 40.34 40.39
C THR A 630 9.66 38.90 40.81
N GLU A 631 10.93 38.64 41.06
CA GLU A 631 11.48 37.39 41.59
C GLU A 631 10.66 36.80 42.77
N ILE A 632 10.71 35.48 42.92
CA ILE A 632 10.04 34.75 44.01
C ILE A 632 11.09 34.38 45.05
N THR A 633 10.90 34.77 46.31
CA THR A 633 11.70 34.24 47.42
C THR A 633 11.34 32.78 47.67
N VAL A 634 12.35 31.92 47.69
CA VAL A 634 12.19 30.46 47.81
C VAL A 634 12.92 29.93 49.05
N ALA A 635 12.43 28.84 49.61
CA ALA A 635 13.07 28.10 50.70
C ALA A 635 13.49 26.69 50.26
N ALA A 636 14.48 26.12 50.95
CA ALA A 636 14.93 24.75 50.70
C ALA A 636 13.78 23.75 50.83
N GLY A 637 13.61 22.88 49.83
CA GLY A 637 12.53 21.88 49.80
C GLY A 637 11.19 22.39 49.24
N ASP A 638 11.08 23.68 48.92
CA ASP A 638 9.93 24.18 48.17
C ASP A 638 9.90 23.58 46.75
N LYS A 639 8.69 23.42 46.21
CA LYS A 639 8.46 23.08 44.80
C LYS A 639 7.50 24.08 44.17
N TYR A 640 7.77 24.43 42.92
CA TYR A 640 6.97 25.35 42.14
C TYR A 640 6.54 24.72 40.83
N MET A 641 5.35 25.07 40.39
CA MET A 641 4.77 24.64 39.13
C MET A 641 4.72 25.85 38.20
N LEU A 642 5.47 25.81 37.10
CA LEU A 642 5.50 26.83 36.06
C LEU A 642 4.73 26.31 34.85
N VAL A 643 3.74 27.06 34.38
CA VAL A 643 3.15 26.86 33.05
C VAL A 643 3.67 27.95 32.12
N VAL A 644 4.10 27.54 30.92
CA VAL A 644 4.37 28.41 29.77
C VAL A 644 3.21 28.24 28.80
N SER A 645 2.52 29.31 28.45
CA SER A 645 1.26 29.29 27.68
C SER A 645 1.41 30.09 26.39
N ASN A 646 1.19 29.46 25.24
CA ASN A 646 1.29 30.15 23.95
C ASN A 646 -0.03 30.83 23.60
N PHE A 647 -0.16 32.12 23.95
CA PHE A 647 -1.36 32.91 23.68
C PHE A 647 -1.59 33.14 22.19
N THR A 648 -0.53 33.19 21.37
CA THR A 648 -0.70 33.31 19.91
C THR A 648 -1.29 32.03 19.31
N ASN A 649 -1.10 30.87 19.94
CA ASN A 649 -1.29 29.54 19.36
C ASN A 649 -0.47 29.35 18.07
N SER A 650 0.76 29.88 18.08
CA SER A 650 1.71 29.70 17.00
C SER A 650 2.41 28.35 17.10
N THR A 651 3.20 28.00 16.08
CA THR A 651 4.09 26.84 16.11
C THR A 651 5.51 27.18 16.60
N ALA A 652 5.81 28.40 17.04
CA ALA A 652 7.13 28.66 17.59
C ALA A 652 7.26 27.98 18.96
N GLY A 653 8.33 27.23 19.18
CA GLY A 653 8.77 26.80 20.51
C GLY A 653 9.46 27.93 21.28
N PHE A 654 10.16 27.57 22.35
CA PHE A 654 10.83 28.53 23.22
C PHE A 654 12.07 27.91 23.89
N THR A 655 12.91 28.79 24.43
CA THR A 655 13.96 28.45 25.38
C THR A 655 13.57 28.99 26.76
N LEU A 656 13.54 28.12 27.76
CA LEU A 656 13.43 28.48 29.17
C LEU A 656 14.83 28.46 29.79
N SER A 657 15.25 29.59 30.35
CA SER A 657 16.59 29.78 30.91
C SER A 657 16.51 30.27 32.35
N PHE A 658 16.96 29.47 33.30
CA PHE A 658 17.08 29.86 34.71
C PHE A 658 18.40 30.58 34.96
N ASP A 659 18.37 31.64 35.77
CA ASP A 659 19.61 32.33 36.17
C ASP A 659 20.48 31.43 37.06
N ALA A 660 21.80 31.53 36.91
CA ALA A 660 22.76 30.72 37.68
C ALA A 660 22.68 30.95 39.20
N SER A 661 22.13 32.08 39.65
CA SER A 661 21.89 32.38 41.06
C SER A 661 20.62 31.74 41.63
N SER A 662 19.72 31.23 40.78
CA SER A 662 18.51 30.54 41.22
C SER A 662 18.87 29.22 41.90
N PRO A 663 18.46 28.97 43.16
CA PRO A 663 18.88 27.79 43.94
C PRO A 663 18.10 26.52 43.55
N ILE A 664 18.02 26.20 42.26
CA ILE A 664 17.29 25.05 41.72
C ILE A 664 18.07 23.75 41.94
N ASN A 665 17.34 22.70 42.30
CA ASN A 665 17.87 21.35 42.42
C ASN A 665 17.73 20.60 41.09
N TYR A 666 18.79 20.55 40.31
CA TYR A 666 18.85 19.82 39.04
C TYR A 666 19.12 18.33 39.26
N THR A 667 18.13 17.61 39.79
CA THR A 667 18.24 16.15 39.95
C THR A 667 18.00 15.42 38.64
N THR A 668 18.66 14.27 38.46
CA THR A 668 18.34 13.36 37.36
C THR A 668 16.89 12.90 37.50
N PRO A 669 16.03 13.14 36.49
CA PRO A 669 14.64 12.74 36.56
C PRO A 669 14.48 11.25 36.31
N THR A 670 13.36 10.69 36.75
CA THR A 670 12.96 9.31 36.43
C THR A 670 12.35 9.19 35.03
N GLN A 671 11.98 10.33 34.41
CA GLN A 671 11.41 10.41 33.07
C GLN A 671 11.92 11.66 32.35
N VAL A 672 12.19 11.53 31.05
CA VAL A 672 12.49 12.65 30.14
C VAL A 672 11.54 12.63 28.95
N ILE A 673 11.16 13.83 28.50
CA ILE A 673 10.26 14.05 27.38
C ILE A 673 11.07 14.65 26.24
N TRP A 674 10.91 14.10 25.05
CA TRP A 674 11.55 14.61 23.84
C TRP A 674 10.98 15.99 23.49
N SER A 675 11.84 17.00 23.49
CA SER A 675 11.50 18.39 23.18
C SER A 675 11.94 18.82 21.79
N GLY A 676 12.79 18.04 21.12
CA GLY A 676 13.34 18.36 19.78
C GLY A 676 14.05 19.71 19.71
N GLY A 677 14.58 20.20 20.84
CA GLY A 677 15.09 21.56 21.02
C GLY A 677 16.29 21.96 20.16
N SER A 678 16.96 21.00 19.51
CA SER A 678 18.10 21.29 18.63
C SER A 678 18.02 20.58 17.28
N ASN A 679 17.91 19.24 17.27
CA ASN A 679 17.91 18.42 16.06
C ASN A 679 17.27 17.05 16.36
N THR A 680 17.44 16.07 15.48
CA THR A 680 16.82 14.74 15.62
C THR A 680 17.66 13.72 16.42
N ASN A 681 18.87 14.07 16.88
CA ASN A 681 19.80 13.10 17.47
C ASN A 681 19.45 12.73 18.92
N TRP A 682 19.20 11.44 19.17
CA TRP A 682 18.80 10.88 20.47
C TRP A 682 19.74 11.24 21.64
N THR A 683 21.04 11.36 21.41
CA THR A 683 22.01 11.52 22.51
C THR A 683 22.22 12.96 22.96
N ILE A 684 21.65 13.94 22.26
CA ILE A 684 21.84 15.36 22.55
C ILE A 684 20.85 15.81 23.63
N SER A 685 21.39 16.36 24.73
CA SER A 685 20.58 16.76 25.90
C SER A 685 19.55 17.85 25.59
N ALA A 686 19.87 18.77 24.67
CA ALA A 686 18.94 19.82 24.24
C ALA A 686 17.64 19.26 23.63
N ASN A 687 17.66 18.03 23.11
CA ASN A 687 16.46 17.36 22.58
C ASN A 687 15.62 16.67 23.67
N TRP A 688 16.12 16.61 24.91
CA TRP A 688 15.44 16.08 26.09
C TRP A 688 15.19 17.18 27.14
N GLY A 689 14.89 18.40 26.67
CA GLY A 689 14.69 19.55 27.56
C GLY A 689 15.92 19.92 28.39
N GLY A 690 17.13 19.67 27.88
CA GLY A 690 18.39 19.92 28.59
C GLY A 690 18.86 18.76 29.48
N CYS A 691 18.05 17.71 29.67
CA CYS A 691 18.41 16.53 30.46
C CYS A 691 19.35 15.59 29.71
N SER A 692 20.07 14.74 30.44
CA SER A 692 20.79 13.63 29.83
C SER A 692 19.83 12.73 29.06
N ALA A 693 20.28 12.22 27.90
CA ALA A 693 19.55 11.20 27.16
C ALA A 693 19.21 9.99 28.08
N PRO A 694 18.07 9.32 27.87
CA PRO A 694 17.62 8.26 28.74
C PRO A 694 18.60 7.09 28.77
N GLY A 695 18.60 6.38 29.89
CA GLY A 695 19.29 5.12 30.11
C GLY A 695 18.36 4.13 30.81
N CYS A 696 18.85 2.98 31.25
CA CYS A 696 18.00 1.93 31.85
C CYS A 696 17.32 2.28 33.18
N SER A 697 17.55 3.47 33.73
CA SER A 697 16.87 3.99 34.92
C SER A 697 15.96 5.18 34.63
N ILE A 698 15.86 5.62 33.37
CA ILE A 698 15.11 6.82 32.98
C ILE A 698 14.11 6.44 31.88
N ASP A 699 12.85 6.74 32.12
CA ASP A 699 11.78 6.58 31.14
C ASP A 699 11.89 7.62 30.03
N ALA A 700 11.67 7.19 28.79
CA ALA A 700 11.72 8.03 27.61
C ALA A 700 10.31 8.22 27.07
N VAL A 701 9.90 9.48 26.86
CA VAL A 701 8.64 9.82 26.20
C VAL A 701 8.94 10.60 24.94
N VAL A 702 8.56 10.07 23.79
CA VAL A 702 8.63 10.77 22.49
C VAL A 702 7.30 11.47 22.28
N ALA A 703 7.30 12.81 22.40
CA ALA A 703 6.10 13.63 22.25
C ALA A 703 6.00 14.22 20.82
N PRO A 704 4.79 14.53 20.32
CA PRO A 704 4.59 15.17 19.02
C PRO A 704 4.98 16.66 19.00
N SER A 705 5.66 17.13 20.06
CA SER A 705 5.82 18.55 20.36
C SER A 705 6.56 19.29 19.26
N ALA A 706 7.66 18.75 18.71
CA ALA A 706 8.52 19.42 17.71
C ALA A 706 8.75 18.61 16.42
N SER A 707 9.09 19.30 15.33
CA SER A 707 9.35 18.70 14.00
C SER A 707 10.61 17.85 13.97
N ASN A 708 11.55 18.17 14.86
CA ASN A 708 12.76 17.41 15.11
C ASN A 708 12.45 16.14 15.89
N GLN A 709 11.72 15.20 15.30
CA GLN A 709 11.42 13.89 15.90
C GLN A 709 12.69 12.99 15.95
N PRO A 710 12.85 12.12 16.95
CA PRO A 710 14.09 11.38 17.18
C PRO A 710 14.45 10.39 16.06
N ILE A 711 15.72 10.43 15.65
CA ILE A 711 16.35 9.50 14.72
C ILE A 711 17.56 8.85 15.41
N LEU A 712 17.52 7.52 15.53
CA LEU A 712 18.63 6.70 16.04
C LEU A 712 19.44 6.22 14.84
N SER A 713 20.70 6.65 14.77
CA SER A 713 21.66 6.18 13.78
C SER A 713 22.28 4.85 14.22
N ALA A 714 23.21 4.29 13.44
CA ALA A 714 23.89 3.05 13.81
C ALA A 714 24.59 3.19 15.19
N GLY A 715 24.23 2.33 16.15
CA GLY A 715 24.68 2.46 17.53
C GLY A 715 23.77 1.74 18.53
N ASN A 716 24.13 1.82 19.83
CA ASN A 716 23.34 1.27 20.93
C ASN A 716 22.77 2.41 21.78
N TYR A 717 21.47 2.38 22.02
CA TYR A 717 20.72 3.36 22.80
C TYR A 717 19.97 2.64 23.92
N ASN A 718 19.74 3.30 25.04
CA ASN A 718 19.11 2.67 26.20
C ASN A 718 17.95 3.54 26.70
N CYS A 719 16.95 2.91 27.29
CA CYS A 719 15.90 3.58 28.07
C CYS A 719 15.32 2.58 29.08
N ASN A 720 14.65 3.07 30.13
CA ASN A 720 13.86 2.21 31.00
C ASN A 720 12.53 1.87 30.31
N ASN A 721 11.45 2.59 30.60
CA ASN A 721 10.25 2.52 29.77
C ASN A 721 10.41 3.41 28.52
N LEU A 722 9.80 3.03 27.41
CA LEU A 722 9.66 3.90 26.23
C LEU A 722 8.20 4.06 25.87
N THR A 723 7.76 5.31 25.79
CA THR A 723 6.46 5.69 25.25
C THR A 723 6.65 6.56 24.02
N ILE A 724 6.11 6.15 22.88
CA ILE A 724 5.97 6.99 21.69
C ILE A 724 4.53 7.47 21.68
N ASN A 725 4.30 8.76 21.90
CA ASN A 725 2.95 9.32 21.97
C ASN A 725 2.33 9.44 20.58
N ALA A 726 1.00 9.58 20.56
CA ALA A 726 0.21 10.00 19.39
C ALA A 726 0.87 11.14 18.62
N GLY A 727 0.84 11.11 17.29
CA GLY A 727 1.45 12.13 16.43
C GLY A 727 2.98 12.23 16.47
N ALA A 728 3.66 11.49 17.36
CA ALA A 728 5.10 11.48 17.46
C ALA A 728 5.71 10.39 16.57
N THR A 729 6.99 10.52 16.21
CA THR A 729 7.69 9.54 15.37
C THR A 729 9.04 9.17 15.98
N LEU A 730 9.31 7.88 16.11
CA LEU A 730 10.65 7.38 16.41
C LEU A 730 11.21 6.65 15.20
N THR A 731 12.36 7.10 14.69
CA THR A 731 13.02 6.45 13.55
C THR A 731 14.27 5.68 14.00
N LEU A 732 14.37 4.40 13.63
CA LEU A 732 15.57 3.59 13.80
C LEU A 732 16.20 3.33 12.43
N GLN A 733 17.37 3.91 12.18
CA GLN A 733 18.14 3.71 10.95
C GLN A 733 18.86 2.35 10.95
N ALA A 734 19.44 2.00 9.80
CA ALA A 734 20.20 0.76 9.65
C ALA A 734 21.31 0.64 10.72
N GLY A 735 21.36 -0.51 11.41
CA GLY A 735 22.33 -0.78 12.47
C GLY A 735 22.05 -0.12 13.82
N ALA A 736 20.93 0.59 13.99
CA ALA A 736 20.51 1.11 15.30
C ALA A 736 19.97 -0.02 16.18
N VAL A 737 20.37 -0.05 17.45
CA VAL A 737 19.84 -0.97 18.47
C VAL A 737 19.32 -0.17 19.65
N LEU A 738 18.03 -0.29 19.94
CA LEU A 738 17.39 0.34 21.08
C LEU A 738 17.13 -0.70 22.18
N ASN A 739 17.89 -0.60 23.26
CA ASN A 739 17.75 -1.44 24.44
C ASN A 739 16.69 -0.86 25.39
N VAL A 740 15.64 -1.64 25.66
CA VAL A 740 14.53 -1.29 26.54
C VAL A 740 14.66 -2.14 27.81
N CYS A 741 14.79 -1.49 28.96
CA CYS A 741 14.93 -2.13 30.27
C CYS A 741 13.59 -2.30 31.03
N GLY A 742 12.56 -1.55 30.62
CA GLY A 742 11.19 -1.56 31.16
C GLY A 742 10.15 -1.90 30.08
N ASN A 743 8.96 -1.33 30.16
CA ASN A 743 7.87 -1.54 29.21
C ASN A 743 8.05 -0.71 27.92
N PHE A 744 7.43 -1.17 26.84
CA PHE A 744 7.42 -0.49 25.54
C PHE A 744 5.99 -0.17 25.12
N TYR A 745 5.73 1.08 24.80
CA TYR A 745 4.43 1.59 24.38
C TYR A 745 4.60 2.36 23.06
N ASN A 746 4.08 1.83 21.95
CA ASN A 746 4.05 2.56 20.69
C ASN A 746 2.63 3.06 20.36
N TYR A 747 2.34 4.29 20.75
CA TYR A 747 1.10 4.97 20.39
C TYR A 747 1.30 6.01 19.28
N GLY A 748 2.50 6.17 18.73
CA GLY A 748 2.78 7.02 17.57
C GLY A 748 3.30 6.19 16.41
N SER A 749 4.15 6.79 15.58
CA SER A 749 4.78 6.10 14.46
C SER A 749 6.17 5.56 14.81
N LEU A 750 6.41 4.29 14.50
CA LEU A 750 7.72 3.65 14.62
C LEU A 750 8.27 3.34 13.23
N VAL A 751 9.25 4.11 12.78
CA VAL A 751 9.89 3.89 11.47
C VAL A 751 11.20 3.12 11.66
N ALA A 752 11.13 1.79 11.63
CA ALA A 752 12.30 0.94 11.82
C ALA A 752 12.84 0.37 10.50
N ASN A 753 14.13 0.57 10.25
CA ASN A 753 14.83 -0.13 9.18
C ASN A 753 14.94 -1.63 9.49
N ALA A 754 14.84 -2.50 8.50
CA ALA A 754 14.93 -3.97 8.69
C ALA A 754 16.25 -4.46 9.32
N SER A 755 17.33 -3.67 9.24
CA SER A 755 18.62 -3.95 9.89
C SER A 755 18.85 -3.23 11.23
N SER A 756 17.86 -2.48 11.71
CA SER A 756 17.82 -2.00 13.10
C SER A 756 17.26 -3.09 14.02
N ALA A 757 17.31 -2.91 15.34
CA ALA A 757 16.67 -3.82 16.29
C ALA A 757 16.15 -3.08 17.54
N ILE A 758 15.08 -3.61 18.12
CA ILE A 758 14.69 -3.32 19.50
C ILE A 758 15.06 -4.54 20.34
N ALA A 759 15.84 -4.31 21.40
CA ALA A 759 16.31 -5.32 22.31
C ALA A 759 15.68 -5.13 23.69
N PHE A 760 15.01 -6.16 24.21
CA PHE A 760 14.48 -6.17 25.57
C PHE A 760 15.48 -6.83 26.51
N ILE A 761 15.97 -6.05 27.47
CA ILE A 761 17.04 -6.46 28.39
C ILE A 761 16.60 -6.37 29.86
N GLY A 762 17.48 -6.73 30.78
CA GLY A 762 17.23 -6.64 32.23
C GLY A 762 16.44 -7.81 32.81
N THR A 763 16.02 -7.67 34.07
CA THR A 763 15.51 -8.76 34.92
C THR A 763 13.99 -8.75 35.15
N GLY A 764 13.33 -7.62 34.91
CA GLY A 764 11.89 -7.46 35.16
C GLY A 764 11.03 -8.10 34.06
N THR A 765 9.76 -8.35 34.37
CA THR A 765 8.75 -8.59 33.35
C THR A 765 8.44 -7.29 32.62
N GLN A 766 8.49 -7.31 31.29
CA GLN A 766 8.26 -6.18 30.42
C GLN A 766 7.03 -6.44 29.58
N ASN A 767 6.22 -5.41 29.37
CA ASN A 767 5.03 -5.47 28.55
C ASN A 767 5.20 -4.61 27.30
N VAL A 768 4.68 -5.10 26.18
CA VAL A 768 4.73 -4.42 24.89
C VAL A 768 3.29 -4.11 24.46
N TYR A 769 2.99 -2.84 24.27
CA TYR A 769 1.67 -2.33 23.88
C TYR A 769 1.78 -1.42 22.65
N GLY A 770 0.66 -1.17 21.99
CA GLY A 770 0.58 -0.18 20.92
C GLY A 770 0.43 -0.77 19.51
N SER A 771 0.57 0.08 18.50
CA SER A 771 0.64 -0.31 17.08
C SER A 771 2.04 -0.82 16.77
N LEU A 772 2.17 -2.05 16.24
CA LEU A 772 3.47 -2.66 15.93
C LEU A 772 3.43 -3.45 14.61
N VAL A 773 2.47 -3.12 13.75
CA VAL A 773 2.21 -3.82 12.48
C VAL A 773 2.42 -2.88 11.30
N ASP A 774 2.61 -3.44 10.11
CA ASP A 774 2.70 -2.71 8.85
C ASP A 774 3.76 -1.59 8.84
N ALA A 775 3.34 -0.32 8.92
CA ALA A 775 4.25 0.83 8.92
C ALA A 775 5.07 0.90 10.21
N ASP A 776 4.48 0.50 11.35
CA ASP A 776 5.06 0.55 12.69
C ASP A 776 5.78 -0.74 13.10
N LYS A 777 6.03 -1.62 12.12
CA LYS A 777 6.74 -2.88 12.34
C LYS A 777 8.15 -2.64 12.90
N LEU A 778 8.65 -3.62 13.63
CA LEU A 778 10.02 -3.60 14.12
C LEU A 778 11.00 -3.91 12.98
N GLY A 779 12.25 -3.46 13.16
CA GLY A 779 13.42 -4.01 12.47
C GLY A 779 13.60 -5.46 12.91
N GLY A 780 14.61 -5.75 13.72
CA GLY A 780 14.73 -6.99 14.48
C GLY A 780 14.10 -6.88 15.88
N LEU A 781 13.77 -8.04 16.45
CA LEU A 781 13.35 -8.18 17.84
C LEU A 781 14.34 -9.09 18.57
N ILE A 782 15.00 -8.57 19.60
CA ILE A 782 15.98 -9.29 20.40
C ILE A 782 15.48 -9.36 21.84
N ILE A 783 15.42 -10.57 22.40
CA ILE A 783 15.18 -10.77 23.83
C ILE A 783 16.51 -11.22 24.44
N ASP A 784 17.10 -10.38 25.29
CA ASP A 784 18.37 -10.66 25.97
C ASP A 784 18.23 -10.40 27.47
N LYS A 785 17.51 -11.30 28.13
CA LYS A 785 17.14 -11.18 29.53
C LYS A 785 17.91 -12.18 30.36
N THR A 786 18.28 -11.75 31.57
CA THR A 786 18.88 -12.63 32.58
C THR A 786 17.82 -13.26 33.50
N SER A 787 16.63 -12.67 33.54
CA SER A 787 15.41 -13.20 34.20
C SER A 787 14.18 -12.40 33.75
N GLY A 788 12.98 -12.84 34.12
CA GLY A 788 11.72 -12.22 33.71
C GLY A 788 11.34 -12.59 32.27
N SER A 789 10.31 -11.92 31.74
CA SER A 789 9.78 -12.19 30.39
C SER A 789 9.35 -10.92 29.68
N VAL A 790 9.28 -10.96 28.35
CA VAL A 790 8.58 -9.96 27.54
C VAL A 790 7.21 -10.50 27.19
N ILE A 791 6.15 -9.77 27.54
CA ILE A 791 4.76 -10.13 27.26
C ILE A 791 4.25 -9.22 26.14
N LEU A 792 3.82 -9.85 25.05
CA LEU A 792 3.25 -9.15 23.91
C LEU A 792 1.75 -8.90 24.14
N ASN A 793 1.30 -7.65 24.18
CA ASN A 793 -0.12 -7.30 24.38
C ASN A 793 -0.77 -6.69 23.13
N ALA A 794 -0.13 -6.78 21.97
CA ALA A 794 -0.64 -6.35 20.68
C ALA A 794 -0.07 -7.24 19.55
N PRO A 795 -0.72 -7.33 18.37
CA PRO A 795 -0.10 -7.93 17.20
C PRO A 795 1.24 -7.28 16.83
N LEU A 796 2.16 -8.04 16.26
CA LEU A 796 3.53 -7.60 15.99
C LEU A 796 4.05 -8.08 14.64
N ASP A 797 4.60 -7.15 13.86
CA ASP A 797 5.37 -7.42 12.65
C ASP A 797 6.87 -7.17 12.89
N VAL A 798 7.73 -8.05 12.37
CA VAL A 798 9.19 -7.95 12.46
C VAL A 798 9.79 -8.12 11.08
N SER A 799 10.41 -7.05 10.55
CA SER A 799 11.01 -7.03 9.21
C SER A 799 12.43 -7.61 9.15
N GLY A 800 13.09 -7.68 10.30
CA GLY A 800 14.38 -8.29 10.58
C GLY A 800 14.22 -9.62 11.32
N ASP A 801 15.27 -10.05 12.02
CA ASP A 801 15.30 -11.34 12.73
C ASP A 801 14.57 -11.26 14.10
N PHE A 802 13.91 -12.37 14.47
CA PHE A 802 13.46 -12.63 15.84
C PHE A 802 14.49 -13.49 16.56
N ILE A 803 14.96 -13.04 17.73
CA ILE A 803 16.02 -13.70 18.49
C ILE A 803 15.67 -13.74 19.99
N THR A 804 15.66 -14.93 20.60
CA THR A 804 15.89 -15.07 22.05
C THR A 804 17.33 -15.51 22.28
N GLN A 805 18.11 -14.71 23.01
CA GLN A 805 19.57 -14.89 23.04
C GLN A 805 20.05 -16.06 23.89
N ASN A 806 19.36 -16.35 24.99
CA ASN A 806 19.81 -17.32 25.97
C ASN A 806 18.60 -18.02 26.61
N SER A 807 18.85 -19.02 27.45
CA SER A 807 17.79 -19.84 28.08
C SER A 807 16.90 -19.06 29.06
N THR A 808 17.28 -17.83 29.45
CA THR A 808 16.48 -16.94 30.31
C THR A 808 15.79 -15.81 29.53
N SER A 809 16.02 -15.70 28.22
CA SER A 809 15.36 -14.76 27.33
C SER A 809 13.95 -15.22 26.98
N VAL A 810 13.00 -15.04 27.90
CA VAL A 810 11.61 -15.49 27.70
C VAL A 810 10.79 -14.45 26.95
N PHE A 811 10.27 -14.86 25.79
CA PHE A 811 9.20 -14.17 25.05
C PHE A 811 7.86 -14.90 25.28
N ASN A 812 6.83 -14.15 25.62
CA ASN A 812 5.47 -14.63 25.80
C ASN A 812 4.59 -13.98 24.71
N ALA A 813 4.19 -14.79 23.73
CA ALA A 813 3.35 -14.35 22.62
C ALA A 813 1.92 -13.99 23.03
N ASN A 814 1.47 -14.45 24.20
CA ASN A 814 0.20 -14.08 24.83
C ASN A 814 -1.02 -14.15 23.89
N GLY A 815 -1.08 -15.19 23.06
CA GLY A 815 -2.16 -15.39 22.08
C GLY A 815 -2.19 -14.39 20.91
N GLN A 816 -1.17 -13.55 20.76
CA GLN A 816 -1.11 -12.53 19.70
C GLN A 816 -0.65 -13.09 18.35
N TYR A 817 -0.85 -12.29 17.31
CA TYR A 817 -0.35 -12.54 15.96
C TYR A 817 1.07 -11.98 15.81
N LEU A 818 2.01 -12.80 15.33
CA LEU A 818 3.39 -12.42 15.06
C LEU A 818 3.73 -12.72 13.58
N ARG A 819 4.09 -11.69 12.81
CA ARG A 819 4.51 -11.81 11.42
C ARG A 819 6.01 -11.56 11.28
N LEU A 820 6.72 -12.49 10.64
CA LEU A 820 8.18 -12.50 10.56
C LEU A 820 8.65 -12.53 9.10
N ALA A 821 9.43 -11.53 8.71
CA ALA A 821 10.00 -11.43 7.37
C ALA A 821 11.41 -12.05 7.25
N LYS A 822 12.11 -12.28 8.36
CA LYS A 822 13.43 -12.95 8.41
C LYS A 822 13.45 -14.11 9.42
N ASN A 823 14.61 -14.46 9.96
CA ASN A 823 14.80 -15.71 10.67
C ASN A 823 14.13 -15.71 12.04
N PHE A 824 13.65 -16.88 12.44
CA PHE A 824 13.22 -17.15 13.81
C PHE A 824 14.32 -17.94 14.52
N THR A 825 14.93 -17.34 15.54
CA THR A 825 15.94 -17.99 16.38
C THR A 825 15.49 -17.94 17.83
N ASN A 826 15.21 -19.11 18.40
CA ASN A 826 14.82 -19.26 19.78
C ASN A 826 15.86 -20.13 20.52
N SER A 827 16.23 -19.74 21.73
CA SER A 827 17.33 -20.37 22.47
C SER A 827 16.96 -21.73 23.08
N SER A 828 15.73 -21.91 23.58
CA SER A 828 15.39 -23.08 24.42
C SER A 828 13.95 -23.56 24.28
N GLY A 829 13.43 -23.66 23.05
CA GLY A 829 12.10 -24.23 22.80
C GLY A 829 10.99 -23.54 23.58
N SER A 830 10.10 -24.34 24.16
CA SER A 830 8.96 -23.87 24.96
C SER A 830 9.31 -23.13 26.26
N THR A 831 10.57 -23.08 26.69
CA THR A 831 10.95 -22.29 27.88
C THR A 831 11.14 -20.82 27.56
N THR A 832 11.64 -20.50 26.36
CA THR A 832 11.93 -19.13 25.92
C THR A 832 10.90 -18.58 24.93
N PHE A 833 10.03 -19.42 24.37
CA PHE A 833 8.89 -19.00 23.55
C PHE A 833 7.59 -19.59 24.11
N THR A 834 6.81 -18.75 24.78
CA THR A 834 5.68 -19.13 25.65
C THR A 834 4.38 -18.42 25.23
N GLY A 835 3.26 -18.70 25.91
CA GLY A 835 1.99 -18.00 25.68
C GLY A 835 1.33 -18.29 24.34
N LEU A 836 1.48 -19.52 23.85
CA LEU A 836 1.18 -19.85 22.46
C LEU A 836 -0.29 -20.14 22.18
N ILE A 837 -1.11 -20.43 23.20
CA ILE A 837 -2.53 -20.72 23.00
C ILE A 837 -3.19 -19.55 22.27
N ASN A 838 -3.91 -19.83 21.19
CA ASN A 838 -4.55 -18.85 20.29
C ASN A 838 -3.58 -17.94 19.50
N SER A 839 -2.26 -18.06 19.68
CA SER A 839 -1.29 -17.28 18.91
C SER A 839 -1.19 -17.74 17.46
N THR A 840 -0.74 -16.84 16.58
CA THR A 840 -0.45 -17.17 15.19
C THR A 840 0.94 -16.66 14.83
N ILE A 841 1.76 -17.52 14.23
CA ILE A 841 3.06 -17.14 13.68
C ILE A 841 2.98 -17.20 12.16
N GLU A 842 3.17 -16.07 11.49
CA GLU A 842 3.23 -15.95 10.04
C GLU A 842 4.67 -15.78 9.56
N PHE A 843 5.09 -16.58 8.60
CA PHE A 843 6.35 -16.41 7.88
C PHE A 843 6.07 -15.78 6.53
N ASN A 844 6.47 -14.51 6.34
CA ASN A 844 6.16 -13.71 5.16
C ASN A 844 7.38 -13.15 4.42
N GLY A 845 8.57 -13.74 4.63
CA GLY A 845 9.80 -13.27 4.00
C GLY A 845 9.78 -13.34 2.48
N ILE A 846 10.45 -12.40 1.81
CA ILE A 846 10.69 -12.43 0.35
C ILE A 846 12.03 -13.10 -0.01
N VAL A 847 12.77 -13.53 1.00
CA VAL A 847 14.01 -14.31 0.90
C VAL A 847 13.88 -15.55 1.78
N ASN A 848 14.77 -16.52 1.62
CA ASN A 848 14.78 -17.71 2.46
C ASN A 848 14.90 -17.34 3.94
N GLN A 849 14.02 -17.92 4.76
CA GLN A 849 14.01 -17.80 6.21
C GLN A 849 14.49 -19.11 6.83
N SER A 850 14.98 -19.05 8.06
CA SER A 850 15.24 -20.21 8.89
C SER A 850 14.35 -20.21 10.13
N PHE A 851 13.95 -21.41 10.56
CA PHE A 851 13.26 -21.66 11.82
C PHE A 851 14.16 -22.50 12.72
N THR A 852 14.70 -21.87 13.76
CA THR A 852 15.56 -22.49 14.76
C THR A 852 14.87 -22.41 16.12
N PRO A 853 14.11 -23.43 16.55
CA PRO A 853 13.33 -23.36 17.79
C PRO A 853 14.16 -23.57 19.07
N GLY A 854 15.43 -24.00 18.97
CA GLY A 854 16.33 -24.22 20.12
C GLY A 854 15.98 -25.42 21.00
N GLY A 855 14.99 -26.22 20.60
CA GLY A 855 14.48 -27.35 21.37
C GLY A 855 13.06 -27.69 20.93
N THR A 856 12.36 -28.49 21.74
CA THR A 856 10.94 -28.80 21.48
C THR A 856 10.07 -27.56 21.68
N LEU A 857 9.36 -27.18 20.61
CA LEU A 857 8.43 -26.06 20.58
C LEU A 857 7.18 -26.46 19.79
N THR A 858 6.00 -26.32 20.40
CA THR A 858 4.71 -26.52 19.73
C THR A 858 4.01 -25.19 19.62
N LEU A 859 4.01 -24.62 18.42
CA LEU A 859 3.26 -23.41 18.08
C LEU A 859 1.74 -23.70 18.10
N TYR A 860 0.92 -22.66 18.01
CA TYR A 860 -0.52 -22.85 17.86
C TYR A 860 -0.90 -22.80 16.39
N ASN A 861 -1.13 -21.62 15.82
CA ASN A 861 -1.32 -21.46 14.38
C ASN A 861 -0.02 -21.07 13.68
N VAL A 862 0.18 -21.58 12.46
CA VAL A 862 1.30 -21.24 11.59
C VAL A 862 0.77 -20.87 10.21
N VAL A 863 1.24 -19.75 9.67
CA VAL A 863 0.88 -19.29 8.32
C VAL A 863 2.15 -19.19 7.49
N MET A 864 2.13 -19.85 6.33
CA MET A 864 3.14 -19.71 5.30
C MET A 864 2.63 -18.73 4.24
N ASN A 865 3.23 -17.54 4.17
CA ASN A 865 2.86 -16.48 3.26
C ASN A 865 4.09 -15.75 2.67
N GLN A 866 5.11 -16.52 2.27
CA GLN A 866 6.38 -15.98 1.79
C GLN A 866 6.30 -15.54 0.32
N GLY A 867 7.17 -14.61 -0.10
CA GLY A 867 7.35 -14.25 -1.50
C GLY A 867 8.01 -15.39 -2.29
N VAL A 868 7.36 -15.92 -3.33
CA VAL A 868 7.95 -16.99 -4.15
C VAL A 868 9.15 -16.50 -4.97
N PRO A 869 10.23 -17.29 -5.15
CA PRO A 869 10.37 -18.73 -4.83
C PRO A 869 11.02 -19.03 -3.46
N SER A 870 10.83 -18.21 -2.43
CA SER A 870 11.48 -18.40 -1.12
C SER A 870 10.93 -19.58 -0.30
N SER A 871 11.62 -19.90 0.80
CA SER A 871 11.34 -21.04 1.66
C SER A 871 11.63 -20.76 3.14
N LEU A 872 11.00 -21.51 4.03
CA LEU A 872 11.33 -21.62 5.45
C LEU A 872 12.10 -22.92 5.69
N THR A 873 13.38 -22.82 6.04
CA THR A 873 14.24 -23.98 6.32
C THR A 873 14.21 -24.32 7.81
N LEU A 874 13.93 -25.57 8.14
CA LEU A 874 13.98 -26.05 9.52
C LEU A 874 15.41 -26.33 9.96
N THR A 875 15.80 -25.80 11.12
CA THR A 875 17.15 -25.96 11.67
C THR A 875 17.08 -26.40 13.14
N GLY A 876 17.82 -27.44 13.50
CA GLY A 876 17.99 -27.91 14.88
C GLY A 876 16.82 -28.71 15.48
N ASN A 877 15.57 -28.50 15.03
CA ASN A 877 14.41 -29.27 15.49
C ASN A 877 13.22 -29.23 14.51
N ASN A 878 12.15 -29.95 14.86
CA ASN A 878 10.89 -29.98 14.14
C ASN A 878 10.10 -28.67 14.30
N LEU A 879 9.29 -28.32 13.30
CA LEU A 879 8.22 -27.34 13.44
C LEU A 879 6.96 -28.09 13.87
N SER A 880 6.60 -28.01 15.16
CA SER A 880 5.36 -28.61 15.67
C SER A 880 4.30 -27.55 15.91
N PHE A 881 3.03 -27.88 15.67
CA PHE A 881 1.92 -26.98 15.93
C PHE A 881 0.65 -27.72 16.39
N SER A 882 -0.26 -27.01 17.06
CA SER A 882 -1.49 -27.57 17.68
C SER A 882 -2.80 -26.97 17.16
N GLY A 883 -2.73 -25.85 16.44
CA GLY A 883 -3.84 -25.25 15.71
C GLY A 883 -3.81 -25.62 14.23
N ILE A 884 -3.79 -24.62 13.36
CA ILE A 884 -3.82 -24.76 11.89
C ILE A 884 -2.48 -24.36 11.27
N LEU A 885 -2.01 -25.15 10.30
CA LEU A 885 -1.00 -24.76 9.32
C LEU A 885 -1.70 -24.32 8.03
N SER A 886 -1.63 -23.02 7.73
CA SER A 886 -2.16 -22.42 6.51
C SER A 886 -1.05 -22.26 5.48
N LEU A 887 -1.25 -22.84 4.29
CA LEU A 887 -0.30 -22.85 3.18
C LEU A 887 -0.83 -21.98 2.03
N SER A 888 -0.56 -20.67 2.07
CA SER A 888 -0.96 -19.74 1.00
C SER A 888 0.17 -19.50 0.01
N SER A 889 1.38 -19.19 0.49
CA SER A 889 2.57 -18.92 -0.34
C SER A 889 3.86 -19.27 0.40
N GLY A 890 4.87 -19.80 -0.31
CA GLY A 890 6.15 -20.23 0.27
C GLY A 890 6.15 -21.68 0.73
N ARG A 891 7.32 -22.32 0.67
CA ARG A 891 7.51 -23.74 1.04
C ARG A 891 8.22 -23.91 2.38
N VAL A 892 7.94 -25.00 3.08
CA VAL A 892 8.72 -25.40 4.26
C VAL A 892 9.70 -26.51 3.88
N THR A 893 11.00 -26.25 3.93
CA THR A 893 12.05 -27.23 3.64
C THR A 893 12.49 -27.90 4.93
N THR A 894 12.26 -29.21 5.05
CA THR A 894 12.40 -29.90 6.33
C THR A 894 13.79 -30.53 6.54
N GLY A 895 14.49 -30.90 5.47
CA GLY A 895 15.72 -31.70 5.59
C GLY A 895 15.49 -32.96 6.42
N ASN A 896 16.27 -33.13 7.49
CA ASN A 896 16.15 -34.25 8.43
C ASN A 896 15.02 -34.09 9.47
N TYR A 897 14.37 -32.93 9.51
CA TYR A 897 13.31 -32.60 10.46
C TYR A 897 11.92 -32.86 9.86
N GLU A 898 10.89 -32.59 10.66
CA GLU A 898 9.48 -32.76 10.31
C GLU A 898 8.68 -31.48 10.59
N VAL A 899 7.67 -31.23 9.77
CA VAL A 899 6.51 -30.41 10.14
C VAL A 899 5.50 -31.33 10.82
N LYS A 900 5.09 -31.04 12.07
CA LYS A 900 4.24 -31.92 12.89
C LYS A 900 2.95 -31.26 13.34
N ALA A 901 1.82 -31.74 12.82
CA ALA A 901 0.50 -31.41 13.32
C ALA A 901 0.16 -32.30 14.52
N THR A 902 0.03 -31.70 15.71
CA THR A 902 -0.36 -32.41 16.95
C THR A 902 -1.87 -32.49 17.14
N SER A 903 -2.63 -31.63 16.48
CA SER A 903 -4.08 -31.73 16.39
C SER A 903 -4.50 -32.89 15.49
N ASN A 904 -5.52 -33.63 15.90
CA ASN A 904 -6.14 -34.69 15.10
C ASN A 904 -7.23 -34.16 14.16
N SER A 905 -7.44 -32.84 14.09
CA SER A 905 -8.42 -32.23 13.19
C SER A 905 -8.04 -32.41 11.72
N PRO A 906 -8.98 -32.84 10.86
CA PRO A 906 -8.84 -32.79 9.40
C PRO A 906 -8.37 -31.43 8.87
N SER A 907 -8.86 -30.33 9.46
CA SER A 907 -8.54 -28.96 9.04
C SER A 907 -7.21 -28.41 9.59
N ALA A 908 -6.45 -29.19 10.36
CA ALA A 908 -5.18 -28.74 10.95
C ALA A 908 -4.11 -28.41 9.90
N VAL A 909 -4.23 -28.91 8.67
CA VAL A 909 -3.33 -28.58 7.54
C VAL A 909 -4.20 -28.29 6.33
N THR A 910 -4.07 -27.11 5.73
CA THR A 910 -4.74 -26.77 4.47
C THR A 910 -4.13 -27.52 3.30
N SER A 911 -4.86 -27.69 2.19
CA SER A 911 -4.39 -28.42 1.00
C SER A 911 -3.16 -27.81 0.32
N GLY A 912 -2.80 -26.55 0.59
CA GLY A 912 -1.67 -25.89 -0.08
C GLY A 912 -1.88 -25.72 -1.59
N ASN A 913 -0.79 -25.43 -2.30
CA ASN A 913 -0.77 -25.23 -3.74
C ASN A 913 0.67 -25.33 -4.31
N ILE A 914 0.83 -25.14 -5.62
CA ILE A 914 2.14 -25.22 -6.31
C ILE A 914 3.21 -24.27 -5.74
N ASN A 915 2.78 -23.16 -5.14
CA ASN A 915 3.63 -22.16 -4.52
C ASN A 915 3.73 -22.34 -2.99
N SER A 916 2.95 -23.22 -2.36
CA SER A 916 2.98 -23.42 -0.91
C SER A 916 2.69 -24.85 -0.47
N TYR A 917 3.74 -25.53 0.02
CA TYR A 917 3.73 -26.93 0.40
C TYR A 917 4.93 -27.28 1.30
N ILE A 918 4.93 -28.49 1.86
CA ILE A 918 6.04 -29.02 2.64
C ILE A 918 7.02 -29.74 1.69
N ASP A 919 8.20 -29.17 1.51
CA ASP A 919 9.31 -29.77 0.78
C ASP A 919 10.08 -30.72 1.72
N GLY A 920 9.51 -31.91 1.92
CA GLY A 920 10.04 -32.94 2.80
C GLY A 920 8.97 -33.65 3.64
N ASN A 921 9.21 -33.76 4.95
CA ASN A 921 8.47 -34.60 5.87
C ASN A 921 7.31 -33.87 6.57
N LEU A 922 6.08 -34.33 6.35
CA LEU A 922 4.89 -33.87 7.07
C LEU A 922 4.32 -35.01 7.94
N ARG A 923 4.29 -34.79 9.24
CA ARG A 923 3.65 -35.67 10.21
C ARG A 923 2.30 -35.11 10.65
N ARG A 924 1.25 -35.93 10.60
CA ARG A 924 -0.09 -35.58 11.06
C ARG A 924 -0.61 -36.59 12.08
N THR A 925 -1.04 -36.09 13.23
CA THR A 925 -1.89 -36.85 14.15
C THR A 925 -3.27 -36.99 13.50
N THR A 926 -3.84 -38.20 13.52
CA THR A 926 -5.13 -38.52 12.88
C THR A 926 -6.11 -39.06 13.93
N ALA A 927 -7.39 -38.73 13.74
CA ALA A 927 -8.48 -39.31 14.51
C ALA A 927 -8.86 -40.68 13.93
N ALA A 928 -9.73 -41.40 14.65
CA ALA A 928 -10.21 -42.71 14.21
C ALA A 928 -10.96 -42.64 12.85
N ILE A 929 -11.59 -41.51 12.56
CA ILE A 929 -12.28 -41.19 11.30
C ILE A 929 -11.90 -39.77 10.86
N GLY A 930 -11.83 -39.54 9.55
CA GLY A 930 -11.54 -38.22 8.99
C GLY A 930 -10.73 -38.28 7.70
N SER A 931 -10.72 -37.17 6.98
CA SER A 931 -10.01 -37.01 5.70
C SER A 931 -8.85 -36.03 5.86
N TYR A 932 -7.65 -36.47 5.51
CA TYR A 932 -6.40 -35.79 5.84
C TYR A 932 -5.57 -35.53 4.59
N ASP A 933 -5.43 -34.25 4.23
CA ASP A 933 -4.51 -33.78 3.20
C ASP A 933 -3.04 -33.80 3.64
N PHE A 934 -2.17 -34.20 2.73
CA PHE A 934 -0.71 -34.20 2.84
C PHE A 934 -0.11 -33.41 1.67
N PRO A 935 -0.04 -32.07 1.81
CA PRO A 935 0.53 -31.18 0.79
C PRO A 935 2.06 -31.19 0.84
N VAL A 936 2.65 -32.27 0.35
CA VAL A 936 4.10 -32.48 0.32
C VAL A 936 4.67 -32.20 -1.07
N GLY A 937 5.98 -32.28 -1.24
CA GLY A 937 6.60 -32.11 -2.54
C GLY A 937 8.11 -32.28 -2.50
N HIS A 938 8.73 -32.11 -3.66
CA HIS A 938 10.18 -32.14 -3.81
C HIS A 938 10.66 -31.05 -4.76
N TYR A 939 11.11 -29.92 -4.21
CA TYR A 939 11.48 -28.72 -4.96
C TYR A 939 12.73 -28.95 -5.81
N ALA A 940 13.78 -29.53 -5.23
CA ALA A 940 15.10 -29.64 -5.87
C ALA A 940 15.12 -30.47 -7.16
N SER A 941 14.11 -31.33 -7.38
CA SER A 941 13.96 -32.14 -8.59
C SER A 941 13.10 -31.48 -9.67
N GLY A 942 12.54 -30.30 -9.41
CA GLY A 942 11.56 -29.63 -10.28
C GLY A 942 10.17 -30.27 -10.27
N LYS A 943 9.92 -31.27 -9.42
CA LYS A 943 8.63 -31.97 -9.32
C LYS A 943 7.63 -31.25 -8.41
N GLY A 944 8.13 -30.42 -7.49
CA GLY A 944 7.32 -29.47 -6.74
C GLY A 944 6.23 -30.12 -5.89
N TYR A 945 5.15 -29.36 -5.67
CA TYR A 945 3.97 -29.75 -4.92
C TYR A 945 3.28 -31.00 -5.46
N GLN A 946 2.85 -31.89 -4.57
CA GLN A 946 2.06 -33.09 -4.84
C GLN A 946 1.14 -33.36 -3.64
N LEU A 947 -0.15 -33.54 -3.87
CA LEU A 947 -1.12 -33.73 -2.79
C LEU A 947 -1.56 -35.19 -2.69
N ALA A 948 -1.57 -35.72 -1.47
CA ALA A 948 -2.26 -36.97 -1.16
C ALA A 948 -3.34 -36.70 -0.10
N ASN A 949 -4.51 -37.30 -0.25
CA ASN A 949 -5.54 -37.32 0.79
C ASN A 949 -5.69 -38.75 1.32
N ILE A 950 -5.67 -38.91 2.64
CA ILE A 950 -5.97 -40.18 3.31
C ILE A 950 -7.27 -40.04 4.09
N ASN A 951 -8.29 -40.79 3.70
CA ASN A 951 -9.61 -40.76 4.31
C ASN A 951 -9.91 -42.07 5.05
N PHE A 952 -10.12 -41.95 6.36
CA PHE A 952 -10.59 -43.03 7.23
C PHE A 952 -12.11 -42.96 7.35
N THR A 953 -12.80 -43.83 6.63
CA THR A 953 -14.28 -43.95 6.67
C THR A 953 -14.77 -44.85 7.80
N ASN A 954 -13.89 -45.68 8.36
CA ASN A 954 -14.14 -46.53 9.52
C ASN A 954 -13.06 -46.31 10.57
N SER A 955 -13.38 -46.63 11.83
CA SER A 955 -12.43 -46.49 12.95
C SER A 955 -11.12 -47.21 12.66
N ASN A 956 -10.01 -46.48 12.68
CA ASN A 956 -8.66 -47.00 12.47
C ASN A 956 -7.73 -46.69 13.67
N THR A 957 -6.72 -47.54 13.87
CA THR A 957 -5.71 -47.38 14.93
C THR A 957 -4.46 -46.62 14.49
N ALA A 958 -4.31 -46.32 13.19
CA ALA A 958 -3.27 -45.41 12.73
C ALA A 958 -3.62 -43.98 13.14
N ASN A 959 -2.97 -43.49 14.20
CA ASN A 959 -3.22 -42.20 14.83
C ASN A 959 -2.09 -41.17 14.59
N ASP A 960 -1.01 -41.56 13.92
CA ASP A 960 0.11 -40.69 13.55
C ASP A 960 0.68 -41.13 12.21
N LEU A 961 0.54 -40.29 11.18
CA LEU A 961 0.99 -40.55 9.82
C LEU A 961 2.13 -39.61 9.43
N LEU A 962 3.23 -40.17 8.95
CA LEU A 962 4.34 -39.44 8.34
C LEU A 962 4.29 -39.62 6.81
N ALA A 963 4.19 -38.51 6.09
CA ALA A 963 4.20 -38.47 4.63
C ALA A 963 5.39 -37.66 4.07
N ARG A 964 5.94 -38.11 2.95
CA ARG A 964 6.81 -37.31 2.06
C ARG A 964 6.59 -37.69 0.60
N PHE A 965 7.02 -36.83 -0.32
CA PHE A 965 7.06 -37.13 -1.75
C PHE A 965 8.51 -37.17 -2.25
N ASP A 966 8.82 -38.16 -3.09
CA ASP A 966 10.15 -38.37 -3.64
C ASP A 966 10.12 -38.57 -5.15
N PRO A 967 11.08 -38.01 -5.91
CA PRO A 967 11.26 -38.36 -7.30
C PRO A 967 11.77 -39.80 -7.41
N TYR A 968 11.40 -40.48 -8.50
CA TYR A 968 12.00 -41.77 -8.83
C TYR A 968 13.47 -41.59 -9.23
N THR A 969 14.35 -42.43 -8.69
CA THR A 969 15.71 -42.62 -9.23
C THR A 969 15.65 -43.41 -10.55
N VAL A 970 14.74 -44.39 -10.61
CA VAL A 970 14.36 -45.14 -11.81
C VAL A 970 12.85 -45.30 -11.81
N VAL A 971 12.19 -44.88 -12.89
CA VAL A 971 10.73 -44.97 -13.01
C VAL A 971 10.31 -46.46 -13.07
N PRO A 972 9.37 -46.92 -12.22
CA PRO A 972 8.87 -48.28 -12.25
C PRO A 972 8.31 -48.66 -13.63
N SER A 973 8.70 -49.82 -14.13
CA SER A 973 8.18 -50.38 -15.38
C SER A 973 6.69 -50.70 -15.26
N ALA A 974 6.04 -50.86 -16.41
CA ALA A 974 4.66 -51.34 -16.48
C ALA A 974 4.49 -52.66 -15.72
N LEU A 975 3.37 -52.82 -15.01
CA LEU A 975 3.06 -54.05 -14.29
C LEU A 975 2.45 -55.13 -15.20
N GLY A 976 1.82 -54.73 -16.32
CA GLY A 976 1.18 -55.67 -17.25
C GLY A 976 0.00 -56.42 -16.63
N LEU A 977 -0.60 -55.88 -15.57
CA LEU A 977 -1.74 -56.47 -14.88
C LEU A 977 -3.05 -56.00 -15.51
N PHE A 978 -4.06 -56.89 -15.52
CA PHE A 978 -5.39 -56.59 -16.02
C PHE A 978 -6.34 -56.30 -14.86
N ASP A 979 -6.97 -55.13 -14.86
CA ASP A 979 -7.94 -54.71 -13.85
C ASP A 979 -8.97 -53.73 -14.48
N CYS A 980 -10.20 -53.70 -13.95
CA CYS A 980 -11.31 -52.88 -14.45
C CYS A 980 -11.55 -52.93 -15.98
N GLY A 981 -11.29 -54.06 -16.62
CA GLY A 981 -11.50 -54.23 -18.06
C GLY A 981 -10.42 -53.62 -18.95
N VAL A 982 -9.30 -53.15 -18.38
CA VAL A 982 -8.14 -52.60 -19.12
C VAL A 982 -6.83 -53.22 -18.66
N SER A 983 -5.80 -53.15 -19.51
CA SER A 983 -4.44 -53.58 -19.18
C SER A 983 -3.62 -52.37 -18.71
N TYR A 984 -2.95 -52.49 -17.56
CA TYR A 984 -2.02 -51.48 -17.04
C TYR A 984 -0.60 -51.75 -17.57
N ASP A 985 -0.38 -51.36 -18.83
CA ASP A 985 0.81 -51.66 -19.65
C ASP A 985 1.76 -50.45 -19.86
N LEU A 986 1.48 -49.33 -19.19
CA LEU A 986 2.35 -48.15 -19.17
C LEU A 986 3.19 -48.07 -17.88
N PRO A 987 4.40 -47.49 -17.91
CA PRO A 987 5.19 -47.21 -16.71
C PRO A 987 4.45 -46.29 -15.73
N ALA A 988 4.87 -46.30 -14.45
CA ALA A 988 4.37 -45.33 -13.48
C ALA A 988 4.64 -43.89 -13.93
N LEU A 989 3.84 -42.92 -13.47
CA LEU A 989 4.08 -41.51 -13.77
C LEU A 989 5.47 -41.09 -13.26
N ASN A 990 6.19 -40.33 -14.09
CA ASN A 990 7.58 -39.95 -13.82
C ASN A 990 7.72 -38.69 -12.95
N ASN A 991 6.65 -38.24 -12.29
CA ASN A 991 6.70 -37.21 -11.26
C ASN A 991 7.29 -37.74 -9.94
N GLY A 992 6.96 -38.97 -9.52
CA GLY A 992 7.50 -39.57 -8.29
C GLY A 992 6.51 -40.45 -7.53
N TYR A 993 6.72 -40.57 -6.22
CA TYR A 993 5.88 -41.39 -5.33
C TYR A 993 5.74 -40.77 -3.94
N TRP A 994 4.61 -41.07 -3.28
CA TRP A 994 4.40 -40.76 -1.87
C TRP A 994 4.87 -41.93 -1.00
N THR A 995 5.57 -41.62 0.09
CA THR A 995 5.82 -42.55 1.18
C THR A 995 4.97 -42.13 2.37
N ILE A 996 4.04 -42.97 2.81
CA ILE A 996 3.16 -42.72 3.96
C ILE A 996 3.29 -43.88 4.94
N THR A 997 3.70 -43.56 6.17
CA THR A 997 3.95 -44.56 7.23
C THR A 997 3.18 -44.20 8.50
N SER A 998 2.73 -45.21 9.25
CA SER A 998 2.06 -45.02 10.54
C SER A 998 3.01 -45.27 11.72
N THR A 999 2.84 -44.54 12.82
CA THR A 999 3.56 -44.76 14.09
C THR A 999 2.56 -44.90 15.25
N PRO A 1000 2.48 -46.04 15.97
CA PRO A 1000 3.17 -47.30 15.69
C PRO A 1000 2.75 -47.87 14.34
N SER A 1001 3.58 -48.74 13.76
CA SER A 1001 3.22 -49.41 12.51
C SER A 1001 1.97 -50.27 12.71
N THR A 1002 0.92 -50.00 11.93
CA THR A 1002 -0.33 -50.77 11.95
C THR A 1002 -0.44 -51.58 10.66
N SER A 1003 -0.79 -52.87 10.79
CA SER A 1003 -1.04 -53.77 9.65
C SER A 1003 -2.53 -53.94 9.34
N THR A 1004 -3.40 -53.28 10.10
CA THR A 1004 -4.87 -53.40 10.03
C THR A 1004 -5.49 -52.01 9.96
N GLY A 1005 -6.42 -51.80 9.02
CA GLY A 1005 -7.15 -50.54 8.86
C GLY A 1005 -7.65 -50.34 7.43
N THR A 1006 -8.87 -49.83 7.27
CA THR A 1006 -9.43 -49.50 5.95
C THR A 1006 -9.34 -47.99 5.74
N TYR A 1007 -8.77 -47.57 4.61
CA TYR A 1007 -8.67 -46.18 4.21
C TYR A 1007 -8.87 -46.05 2.70
N THR A 1008 -9.29 -44.87 2.27
CA THR A 1008 -9.23 -44.45 0.88
C THR A 1008 -8.07 -43.48 0.73
N ALA A 1009 -7.17 -43.74 -0.22
CA ALA A 1009 -6.15 -42.79 -0.62
C ALA A 1009 -6.56 -42.17 -1.96
N THR A 1010 -6.48 -40.86 -2.05
CA THR A 1010 -6.64 -40.12 -3.30
C THR A 1010 -5.35 -39.37 -3.58
N LEU A 1011 -4.76 -39.61 -4.74
CA LEU A 1011 -3.48 -39.02 -5.13
C LEU A 1011 -3.72 -37.98 -6.23
N PHE A 1012 -3.21 -36.77 -6.00
CA PHE A 1012 -3.37 -35.65 -6.90
C PHE A 1012 -2.02 -35.33 -7.55
N ASN A 1013 -1.92 -35.58 -8.86
CA ASN A 1013 -0.72 -35.28 -9.63
C ASN A 1013 -0.78 -33.84 -10.15
N THR A 1014 0.25 -33.06 -9.86
CA THR A 1014 0.33 -31.66 -10.32
C THR A 1014 0.64 -31.61 -11.83
N PRO A 1015 -0.21 -30.97 -12.66
CA PRO A 1015 0.06 -30.83 -14.09
C PRO A 1015 1.42 -30.20 -14.39
N GLY A 1016 2.09 -30.69 -15.42
CA GLY A 1016 3.43 -30.24 -15.83
C GLY A 1016 4.59 -30.86 -15.05
N THR A 1017 4.33 -31.65 -14.01
CA THR A 1017 5.38 -32.33 -13.21
C THR A 1017 5.72 -33.73 -13.74
N TYR A 1018 4.92 -34.28 -14.66
CA TYR A 1018 5.13 -35.54 -15.37
C TYR A 1018 5.07 -35.33 -16.88
N SER A 1019 5.72 -36.20 -17.65
CA SER A 1019 5.78 -36.13 -19.13
C SER A 1019 5.39 -37.43 -19.85
N ASN A 1020 5.24 -38.53 -19.13
CA ASN A 1020 5.00 -39.87 -19.70
C ASN A 1020 3.52 -40.30 -19.63
N SER A 1021 2.58 -39.37 -19.63
CA SER A 1021 1.14 -39.66 -19.57
C SER A 1021 0.49 -39.92 -20.94
N GLY A 1022 1.21 -39.70 -22.04
CA GLY A 1022 0.68 -39.87 -23.39
C GLY A 1022 0.27 -41.33 -23.68
N GLY A 1023 -0.92 -41.53 -24.22
CA GLY A 1023 -1.46 -42.85 -24.59
C GLY A 1023 -2.25 -43.57 -23.49
N ALA A 1024 -2.28 -43.05 -22.27
CA ALA A 1024 -3.09 -43.61 -21.18
C ALA A 1024 -4.57 -43.20 -21.31
N SER A 1025 -5.49 -44.14 -21.13
CA SER A 1025 -6.95 -43.90 -21.10
C SER A 1025 -7.58 -44.08 -19.71
N THR A 1026 -6.89 -44.79 -18.81
CA THR A 1026 -7.36 -45.14 -17.46
C THR A 1026 -6.19 -45.09 -16.47
N TRP A 1027 -6.47 -44.71 -15.22
CA TRP A 1027 -5.48 -44.56 -14.17
C TRP A 1027 -5.84 -45.41 -12.94
N THR A 1028 -4.84 -45.77 -12.14
CA THR A 1028 -5.02 -46.41 -10.83
C THR A 1028 -3.79 -46.13 -9.95
N VAL A 1029 -3.89 -46.46 -8.66
CA VAL A 1029 -2.80 -46.33 -7.70
C VAL A 1029 -1.99 -47.63 -7.65
N MET A 1030 -0.69 -47.51 -7.86
CA MET A 1030 0.27 -48.56 -7.54
C MET A 1030 0.73 -48.41 -6.09
N LYS A 1031 0.74 -49.52 -5.34
CA LYS A 1031 1.25 -49.55 -3.96
C LYS A 1031 2.37 -50.57 -3.83
N LYS A 1032 3.39 -50.22 -3.04
CA LYS A 1032 4.50 -51.11 -2.70
C LYS A 1032 4.54 -51.33 -1.19
N PRO A 1033 4.28 -52.56 -0.70
CA PRO A 1033 4.52 -52.90 0.70
C PRO A 1033 6.01 -52.80 1.05
N SER A 1034 6.31 -52.60 2.34
CA SER A 1034 7.68 -52.50 2.85
C SER A 1034 8.58 -53.71 2.51
N SER A 1035 8.00 -54.88 2.24
CA SER A 1035 8.72 -56.10 1.83
C SER A 1035 8.14 -56.77 0.57
N GLY A 1036 7.68 -56.00 -0.42
CA GLY A 1036 7.02 -56.53 -1.63
C GLY A 1036 7.38 -55.85 -2.94
N THR A 1037 6.85 -56.39 -4.03
CA THR A 1037 6.83 -55.74 -5.36
C THR A 1037 5.67 -54.75 -5.45
N TRP A 1038 5.70 -53.88 -6.46
CA TRP A 1038 4.55 -53.02 -6.77
C TRP A 1038 3.34 -53.86 -7.17
N VAL A 1039 2.16 -53.49 -6.67
CA VAL A 1039 0.86 -54.10 -7.00
C VAL A 1039 -0.16 -53.00 -7.32
N LEU A 1040 -1.26 -53.37 -7.98
CA LEU A 1040 -2.42 -52.48 -8.14
C LEU A 1040 -3.28 -52.56 -6.88
N GLU A 1041 -3.54 -51.41 -6.26
CA GLU A 1041 -4.33 -51.31 -5.02
C GLU A 1041 -5.11 -49.99 -5.02
N GLY A 1042 -5.96 -49.79 -6.03
CA GLY A 1042 -6.75 -48.57 -6.23
C GLY A 1042 -7.97 -48.80 -7.11
N THR A 1043 -8.91 -47.86 -7.10
CA THR A 1043 -10.06 -47.85 -8.01
C THR A 1043 -9.68 -47.25 -9.35
N CYS A 1044 -10.30 -47.74 -10.42
CA CYS A 1044 -10.00 -47.26 -11.76
C CYS A 1044 -10.63 -45.90 -12.03
N ALA A 1045 -9.80 -44.91 -12.35
CA ALA A 1045 -10.22 -43.54 -12.64
C ALA A 1045 -10.24 -43.29 -14.16
N PRO A 1046 -11.42 -43.27 -14.81
CA PRO A 1046 -11.52 -42.93 -16.22
C PRO A 1046 -11.37 -41.41 -16.41
N SER A 1047 -10.56 -41.01 -17.39
CA SER A 1047 -10.48 -39.66 -18.00
C SER A 1047 -9.55 -38.56 -17.44
N THR A 1048 -9.11 -38.54 -16.17
CA THR A 1048 -8.18 -37.47 -15.70
C THR A 1048 -7.04 -37.96 -14.83
N VAL A 1049 -5.79 -37.74 -15.28
CA VAL A 1049 -4.55 -38.07 -14.56
C VAL A 1049 -4.29 -37.23 -13.30
N SER A 1050 -4.96 -36.08 -13.20
CA SER A 1050 -4.76 -35.10 -12.12
C SER A 1050 -5.26 -35.58 -10.76
N GLN A 1051 -6.11 -36.61 -10.72
CA GLN A 1051 -6.67 -37.18 -9.51
C GLN A 1051 -7.00 -38.66 -9.72
N VAL A 1052 -6.47 -39.54 -8.87
CA VAL A 1052 -6.64 -40.99 -8.94
C VAL A 1052 -6.94 -41.58 -7.58
#